data_AF-C8VZL0-F1
#
_entry.id   AF-C8VZL0-F1
#
_cell.length_a   1.000
_cell.length_b   1.000
_cell.length_c   1.000
_cell.angle_alpha   90.00
_cell.angle_beta   90.00
_cell.angle_gamma   90.00
#
_symmetry.space_group_name_H-M   'P 1'
#
loop_
_entity.id
_entity.type
_entity.pdbx_description
1 polymer ?
#
loop_
_entity_poly.entity_id
_entity_poly.type
_entity_poly.pdbx_seq_one_letter_code
_entity_poly.pdbx_strand_id
1 'polypeptide(L)'
;MPYWAHYDQEKEIKQTLKEHLSSVAAMARDRVSPGVQFKDIPSSIVKELAYWMGYFHDLGKYTDYFQDYLTKNKKSKFKEHAHISACCVYSFLLDRVIDFSDDWQKKITAFLIYLCSRKHHGTLSLEGLFSISREKEIWKLLQAAEYNLLEKLPVILQDAGLSDRISGVELKKYLSVDVLIKSKSLARTGQYLNSGRGEDERWFFLAIYLFSLLIDSDKLDSGGLKPGEVKSCPSDQVSKYLNKKLEQLKDKRNVSLWERRNNARKTMLGIIEGLSDEEIKGTGFFTITAPTGIGKTLSSLQCALCLQERIKVLEKYTPRIIAAIPFINIIEQNKKEYEQVFGKELKLIVHHRLGDFSVQASSREEISVDQALLEVESWEGDVILTTFVQLFQSIITGNNRLLKKFNKLACSIVILDEAQAVPEYYMPLIGAVLQKMTEFLGTRFILMTATQPKILEFGNLLLGSSGGKAKAVPLLPDFEGYFEKLTRTKFVSLLKKNRLDTGAFLELFQEKWDGKKSVLIVVNTIKRSIEVYREIKKLLKDQACNIPVCYLSTNIMPRQRREVIKNVKDKLENKETVILVSTQTIEAGVDLDFDMAFRDFAPIDSLIQTAGRVNREGRKGEYLPVYIVQLESDNHYVYELTHRHSTMKLLQAADEIKEPQYGRLADEYYTLALARGISDRSKELWQEGIMKLNFEKLKEFQLIQNTGEVVDVFVEDCLKATQLANAYEELLRYKEYDLSCESGALSKVIDKGVIPNCNGKLSVFERKAILRLILAKVSDFIIQVRVSRLKENRPVEFRVRGDVESSMYWIPPGQKKEYYDDETGFISETGEAFIL
;
A
#
# COMPACT_ATOMS: atom_id res chain seq x y z
N MET A 1 21.87 -16.27 -37.37
CA MET A 1 20.52 -16.35 -36.78
C MET A 1 20.38 -15.21 -35.78
N PRO A 2 19.22 -14.55 -35.68
CA PRO A 2 18.99 -13.52 -34.65
C PRO A 2 19.00 -14.14 -33.25
N TYR A 3 19.52 -13.39 -32.27
CA TYR A 3 19.41 -13.72 -30.86
C TYR A 3 18.11 -13.14 -30.29
N TRP A 4 17.35 -13.95 -29.56
CA TRP A 4 16.06 -13.54 -29.02
C TRP A 4 16.14 -13.25 -27.51
N ALA A 5 15.49 -12.17 -27.08
CA ALA A 5 15.22 -11.92 -25.66
C ALA A 5 13.92 -12.60 -25.22
N HIS A 6 12.89 -12.50 -26.08
CA HIS A 6 11.57 -13.08 -25.89
C HIS A 6 11.12 -13.76 -27.18
N TYR A 7 10.49 -14.92 -27.03
CA TYR A 7 9.97 -15.72 -28.13
C TYR A 7 8.79 -16.55 -27.65
N ASP A 8 7.58 -16.17 -28.04
CA ASP A 8 6.34 -16.92 -27.85
C ASP A 8 5.92 -17.50 -29.21
N GLN A 9 6.04 -18.82 -29.35
CA GLN A 9 5.71 -19.51 -30.60
C GLN A 9 4.21 -19.53 -30.90
N GLU A 10 3.35 -19.52 -29.87
CA GLU A 10 1.90 -19.64 -30.05
C GLU A 10 1.28 -18.31 -30.48
N LYS A 11 1.83 -17.20 -30.02
CA LYS A 11 1.35 -15.84 -30.34
C LYS A 11 2.19 -15.11 -31.40
N GLU A 12 3.23 -15.74 -31.91
CA GLU A 12 4.24 -15.16 -32.81
C GLU A 12 4.92 -13.88 -32.27
N ILE A 13 4.90 -13.68 -30.94
CA ILE A 13 5.55 -12.53 -30.29
C ILE A 13 7.05 -12.81 -30.20
N LYS A 14 7.86 -11.98 -30.86
CA LYS A 14 9.32 -12.09 -30.88
C LYS A 14 9.96 -10.73 -30.69
N GLN A 15 11.02 -10.68 -29.89
CA GLN A 15 11.81 -9.48 -29.66
C GLN A 15 13.28 -9.84 -29.69
N THR A 16 14.08 -9.14 -30.51
CA THR A 16 15.51 -9.40 -30.59
C THR A 16 16.21 -8.96 -29.30
N LEU A 17 17.32 -9.62 -28.99
CA LEU A 17 18.08 -9.32 -27.78
C LEU A 17 18.66 -7.89 -27.82
N LYS A 18 19.14 -7.44 -28.98
CA LYS A 18 19.61 -6.06 -29.20
C LYS A 18 18.56 -5.02 -28.86
N GLU A 19 17.36 -5.17 -29.42
CA GLU A 19 16.24 -4.23 -29.21
C GLU A 19 15.87 -4.15 -27.74
N HIS A 20 15.73 -5.32 -27.10
CA HIS A 20 15.41 -5.41 -25.67
C HIS A 20 16.47 -4.74 -24.78
N LEU A 21 17.75 -5.08 -24.93
CA LEU A 21 18.83 -4.49 -24.14
C LEU A 21 18.89 -2.97 -24.31
N SER A 22 18.75 -2.48 -25.54
CA SER A 22 18.78 -1.05 -25.84
C SER A 22 17.56 -0.31 -25.28
N SER A 23 16.37 -0.92 -25.37
CA SER A 23 15.11 -0.38 -24.86
C SER A 23 15.11 -0.31 -23.35
N VAL A 24 15.43 -1.41 -22.65
CA VAL A 24 15.52 -1.45 -21.18
C VAL A 24 16.56 -0.47 -20.66
N ALA A 25 17.73 -0.35 -21.30
CA ALA A 25 18.76 0.61 -20.92
C ALA A 25 18.28 2.06 -21.06
N ALA A 26 17.64 2.41 -22.18
CA ALA A 26 17.10 3.74 -22.40
C ALA A 26 15.99 4.05 -21.38
N MET A 27 15.05 3.13 -21.18
CA MET A 27 13.96 3.27 -20.21
C MET A 27 14.49 3.44 -18.78
N ALA A 28 15.46 2.62 -18.35
CA ALA A 28 16.04 2.72 -17.02
C ALA A 28 16.75 4.06 -16.79
N ARG A 29 17.50 4.55 -17.79
CA ARG A 29 18.18 5.86 -17.74
C ARG A 29 17.20 7.02 -17.69
N ASP A 30 16.23 7.04 -18.61
CA ASP A 30 15.33 8.18 -18.81
C ASP A 30 14.33 8.32 -17.66
N ARG A 31 14.12 7.24 -16.89
CA ARG A 31 13.28 7.22 -15.70
C ARG A 31 14.00 7.57 -14.41
N VAL A 32 15.31 7.84 -14.45
CA VAL A 32 15.99 8.42 -13.28
C VAL A 32 15.48 9.84 -13.07
N SER A 33 14.73 10.02 -11.99
CA SER A 33 14.12 11.32 -11.66
C SER A 33 15.20 12.37 -11.38
N PRO A 34 14.98 13.64 -11.78
CA PRO A 34 16.00 14.68 -11.74
C PRO A 34 16.46 15.04 -10.32
N GLY A 35 15.59 14.91 -9.32
CA GLY A 35 15.91 15.17 -7.91
C GLY A 35 16.55 13.98 -7.18
N VAL A 36 16.84 12.87 -7.87
CA VAL A 36 17.52 11.72 -7.26
C VAL A 36 19.01 11.99 -7.17
N GLN A 37 19.53 11.94 -5.95
CA GLN A 37 20.95 12.09 -5.65
C GLN A 37 21.26 11.38 -4.34
N PHE A 38 22.45 10.79 -4.28
CA PHE A 38 22.96 10.21 -3.04
C PHE A 38 24.26 10.90 -2.69
N LYS A 39 24.66 10.79 -1.42
CA LYS A 39 25.95 11.31 -0.96
C LYS A 39 27.08 10.79 -1.85
N ASP A 40 27.79 11.72 -2.49
CA ASP A 40 28.90 11.50 -3.43
C ASP A 40 28.52 10.72 -4.71
N ILE A 41 27.22 10.58 -5.02
CA ILE A 41 26.71 9.94 -6.24
C ILE A 41 25.59 10.81 -6.84
N PRO A 42 25.95 11.80 -7.69
CA PRO A 42 24.98 12.69 -8.32
C PRO A 42 24.07 11.96 -9.32
N SER A 43 22.94 12.59 -9.65
CA SER A 43 21.93 12.06 -10.59
C SER A 43 22.52 11.63 -11.94
N SER A 44 23.54 12.34 -12.44
CA SER A 44 24.22 12.00 -13.70
C SER A 44 24.88 10.61 -13.65
N ILE A 45 25.55 10.29 -12.53
CA ILE A 45 26.15 8.97 -12.33
C ILE A 45 25.04 7.92 -12.14
N VAL A 46 23.97 8.21 -11.40
CA VAL A 46 22.84 7.28 -11.27
C VAL A 46 22.22 6.94 -12.64
N LYS A 47 22.08 7.92 -13.54
CA LYS A 47 21.62 7.71 -14.92
C LYS A 47 22.55 6.79 -15.71
N GLU A 48 23.85 7.01 -15.60
CA GLU A 48 24.84 6.19 -16.28
C GLU A 48 24.85 4.75 -15.75
N LEU A 49 24.78 4.58 -14.42
CA LEU A 49 24.66 3.28 -13.77
C LEU A 49 23.38 2.55 -14.21
N ALA A 50 22.23 3.25 -14.25
CA ALA A 50 20.96 2.69 -14.68
C ALA A 50 20.99 2.24 -16.15
N TYR A 51 21.59 3.07 -17.02
CA TYR A 51 21.77 2.74 -18.43
C TYR A 51 22.57 1.45 -18.61
N TRP A 52 23.76 1.38 -18.03
CA TRP A 52 24.65 0.23 -18.21
C TRP A 52 24.13 -1.03 -17.52
N MET A 53 23.48 -0.89 -16.37
CA MET A 53 22.76 -2.00 -15.75
C MET A 53 21.71 -2.59 -16.69
N GLY A 54 20.86 -1.75 -17.29
CA GLY A 54 19.86 -2.19 -18.27
C GLY A 54 20.49 -2.78 -19.54
N TYR A 55 21.61 -2.24 -20.00
CA TYR A 55 22.26 -2.72 -21.23
C TYR A 55 22.91 -4.10 -21.07
N PHE A 56 23.41 -4.40 -19.87
CA PHE A 56 24.15 -5.64 -19.61
C PHE A 56 23.33 -6.72 -18.89
N HIS A 57 22.18 -6.40 -18.27
CA HIS A 57 21.47 -7.34 -17.37
C HIS A 57 21.19 -8.72 -18.00
N ASP A 58 20.97 -8.74 -19.32
CA ASP A 58 20.61 -9.92 -20.10
C ASP A 58 21.65 -10.33 -21.14
N LEU A 59 22.88 -9.82 -21.07
CA LEU A 59 23.96 -10.19 -21.99
C LEU A 59 24.21 -11.72 -22.01
N GLY A 60 24.04 -12.42 -20.89
CA GLY A 60 24.14 -13.87 -20.80
C GLY A 60 23.14 -14.63 -21.69
N LYS A 61 22.08 -13.97 -22.20
CA LYS A 61 21.13 -14.58 -23.14
C LYS A 61 21.75 -14.89 -24.51
N TYR A 62 22.93 -14.36 -24.84
CA TYR A 62 23.71 -14.74 -26.04
C TYR A 62 24.28 -16.17 -25.98
N THR A 63 24.23 -16.83 -24.81
CA THR A 63 24.66 -18.22 -24.68
C THR A 63 23.77 -19.18 -25.48
N ASP A 64 24.35 -20.22 -26.07
CA ASP A 64 23.58 -21.26 -26.78
C ASP A 64 22.61 -21.96 -25.84
N TYR A 65 23.01 -22.16 -24.58
CA TYR A 65 22.19 -22.78 -23.56
C TYR A 65 20.87 -22.03 -23.32
N PHE A 66 20.90 -20.69 -23.36
CA PHE A 66 19.69 -19.87 -23.21
C PHE A 66 18.88 -19.85 -24.51
N GLN A 67 19.51 -19.67 -25.66
CA GLN A 67 18.80 -19.64 -26.94
C GLN A 67 18.12 -20.99 -27.26
N ASP A 68 18.77 -22.12 -26.98
CA ASP A 68 18.17 -23.46 -27.09
C ASP A 68 17.01 -23.66 -26.10
N TYR A 69 17.11 -23.12 -24.89
CA TYR A 69 16.02 -23.14 -23.93
C TYR A 69 14.81 -22.32 -24.44
N LEU A 70 15.05 -21.13 -24.96
CA LEU A 70 14.01 -20.22 -25.43
C LEU A 70 13.32 -20.73 -26.72
N THR A 71 14.09 -21.27 -27.66
CA THR A 71 13.56 -21.65 -28.99
C THR A 71 13.18 -23.12 -29.12
N LYS A 72 13.78 -24.01 -28.32
CA LYS A 72 13.59 -25.47 -28.40
C LYS A 72 13.09 -26.08 -27.09
N ASN A 73 12.81 -25.27 -26.07
CA ASN A 73 12.43 -25.71 -24.72
C ASN A 73 13.42 -26.72 -24.08
N LYS A 74 14.70 -26.68 -24.51
CA LYS A 74 15.75 -27.60 -24.04
C LYS A 74 16.28 -27.13 -22.70
N LYS A 75 15.76 -27.69 -21.61
CA LYS A 75 16.19 -27.34 -20.25
C LYS A 75 17.64 -27.78 -20.01
N SER A 76 18.46 -26.86 -19.52
CA SER A 76 19.86 -27.09 -19.13
C SER A 76 20.15 -26.37 -17.81
N LYS A 77 21.08 -26.91 -17.01
CA LYS A 77 21.61 -26.22 -15.81
C LYS A 77 22.42 -24.96 -16.16
N PHE A 78 22.87 -24.83 -17.40
CA PHE A 78 23.66 -23.70 -17.91
C PHE A 78 22.80 -22.58 -18.51
N LYS A 79 21.46 -22.67 -18.42
CA LYS A 79 20.55 -21.66 -19.01
C LYS A 79 20.46 -20.36 -18.20
N GLU A 80 21.06 -20.30 -17.01
CA GLU A 80 21.01 -19.12 -16.15
C GLU A 80 21.87 -17.99 -16.76
N HIS A 81 21.24 -16.92 -17.22
CA HIS A 81 21.93 -15.80 -17.89
C HIS A 81 22.32 -14.67 -16.92
N ALA A 82 21.49 -14.41 -15.90
CA ALA A 82 21.60 -13.21 -15.07
C ALA A 82 22.93 -13.11 -14.31
N HIS A 83 23.51 -14.23 -13.88
CA HIS A 83 24.73 -14.20 -13.06
C HIS A 83 25.98 -13.81 -13.88
N ILE A 84 26.17 -14.38 -15.07
CA ILE A 84 27.31 -14.02 -15.93
C ILE A 84 27.17 -12.57 -16.43
N SER A 85 25.96 -12.13 -16.75
CA SER A 85 25.63 -10.73 -17.05
C SER A 85 26.07 -9.79 -15.91
N ALA A 86 25.70 -10.14 -14.67
CA ALA A 86 26.03 -9.37 -13.48
C ALA A 86 27.56 -9.27 -13.27
N CYS A 87 28.29 -10.37 -13.47
CA CYS A 87 29.75 -10.37 -13.41
C CYS A 87 30.37 -9.44 -14.47
N CYS A 88 29.84 -9.47 -15.70
CA CYS A 88 30.32 -8.62 -16.79
C CYS A 88 30.12 -7.14 -16.48
N VAL A 89 28.92 -6.72 -16.06
CA VAL A 89 28.64 -5.31 -15.74
C VAL A 89 29.46 -4.84 -14.53
N TYR A 90 29.68 -5.69 -13.53
CA TYR A 90 30.54 -5.37 -12.39
C TYR A 90 31.97 -5.01 -12.84
N SER A 91 32.59 -5.87 -13.64
CA SER A 91 33.94 -5.66 -14.17
C SER A 91 34.02 -4.41 -15.05
N PHE A 92 33.01 -4.20 -15.89
CA PHE A 92 32.90 -3.02 -16.76
C PHE A 92 32.81 -1.72 -15.95
N LEU A 93 31.95 -1.66 -14.93
CA LEU A 93 31.76 -0.46 -14.12
C LEU A 93 33.02 -0.06 -13.35
N LEU A 94 33.76 -1.05 -12.83
CA LEU A 94 35.04 -0.81 -12.15
C LEU A 94 36.12 -0.25 -13.09
N ASP A 95 36.07 -0.58 -14.39
CA ASP A 95 37.07 -0.16 -15.35
C ASP A 95 36.74 1.20 -16.01
N ARG A 96 35.46 1.47 -16.29
CA ARG A 96 35.07 2.52 -17.27
C ARG A 96 34.14 3.60 -16.78
N VAL A 97 33.31 3.34 -15.77
CA VAL A 97 32.16 4.21 -15.45
C VAL A 97 32.37 4.93 -14.13
N ILE A 98 32.86 4.21 -13.13
CA ILE A 98 32.92 4.75 -11.77
C ILE A 98 34.32 5.29 -11.51
N ASP A 99 34.44 6.62 -11.50
CA ASP A 99 35.63 7.34 -11.07
C ASP A 99 35.38 8.03 -9.72
N PHE A 100 35.32 7.22 -8.67
CA PHE A 100 35.27 7.73 -7.30
C PHE A 100 36.66 7.80 -6.69
N SER A 101 36.92 8.85 -5.93
CA SER A 101 38.14 8.99 -5.13
C SER A 101 38.25 7.90 -4.06
N ASP A 102 37.10 7.43 -3.54
CA ASP A 102 37.03 6.29 -2.62
C ASP A 102 36.79 4.96 -3.38
N ASP A 103 37.82 4.10 -3.34
CA ASP A 103 37.79 2.76 -3.92
C ASP A 103 36.71 1.85 -3.29
N TRP A 104 36.39 2.04 -2.01
CA TRP A 104 35.31 1.27 -1.37
C TRP A 104 33.94 1.70 -1.88
N GLN A 105 33.69 3.02 -1.98
CA GLN A 105 32.47 3.53 -2.59
C GLN A 105 32.29 3.00 -4.02
N LYS A 106 33.39 2.94 -4.79
CA LYS A 106 33.40 2.39 -6.15
C LYS A 106 33.02 0.91 -6.17
N LYS A 107 33.63 0.11 -5.31
CA LYS A 107 33.34 -1.32 -5.19
C LYS A 107 31.93 -1.60 -4.71
N ILE A 108 31.43 -0.85 -3.72
CA ILE A 108 30.06 -0.99 -3.20
C ILE A 108 29.05 -0.65 -4.29
N THR A 109 29.22 0.49 -4.96
CA THR A 109 28.31 0.92 -6.04
C THR A 109 28.26 -0.10 -7.18
N ALA A 110 29.41 -0.56 -7.66
CA ALA A 110 29.48 -1.62 -8.67
C ALA A 110 28.83 -2.92 -8.16
N PHE A 111 29.04 -3.28 -6.89
CA PHE A 111 28.44 -4.47 -6.28
C PHE A 111 26.92 -4.38 -6.17
N LEU A 112 26.34 -3.20 -5.90
CA LEU A 112 24.89 -3.02 -5.88
C LEU A 112 24.29 -3.24 -7.29
N ILE A 113 24.96 -2.79 -8.35
CA ILE A 113 24.53 -3.07 -9.74
C ILE A 113 24.63 -4.57 -10.03
N TYR A 114 25.74 -5.21 -9.66
CA TYR A 114 25.89 -6.67 -9.74
C TYR A 114 24.72 -7.38 -9.03
N LEU A 115 24.37 -6.94 -7.83
CA LEU A 115 23.30 -7.52 -7.04
C LEU A 115 21.94 -7.37 -7.77
N CYS A 116 21.65 -6.17 -8.27
CA CYS A 116 20.41 -5.88 -9.00
C CYS A 116 20.30 -6.74 -10.26
N SER A 117 21.34 -6.75 -11.11
CA SER A 117 21.39 -7.55 -12.33
C SER A 117 21.32 -9.05 -12.03
N ARG A 118 21.96 -9.55 -10.97
CA ARG A 118 21.91 -10.98 -10.62
C ARG A 118 20.52 -11.41 -10.14
N LYS A 119 19.80 -10.52 -9.45
CA LYS A 119 18.53 -10.85 -8.77
C LYS A 119 17.28 -10.37 -9.52
N HIS A 120 17.37 -9.80 -10.72
CA HIS A 120 16.23 -9.17 -11.40
C HIS A 120 15.04 -10.10 -11.68
N HIS A 121 15.24 -11.43 -11.76
CA HIS A 121 14.16 -12.43 -11.85
C HIS A 121 13.61 -12.92 -10.48
N GLY A 122 14.19 -12.48 -9.36
CA GLY A 122 13.90 -12.98 -8.01
C GLY A 122 13.95 -11.90 -6.93
N THR A 123 13.99 -12.33 -5.67
CA THR A 123 14.03 -11.42 -4.51
C THR A 123 15.42 -10.82 -4.34
N LEU A 124 15.48 -9.51 -4.10
CA LEU A 124 16.71 -8.80 -3.74
C LEU A 124 17.15 -9.28 -2.34
N SER A 125 18.33 -9.90 -2.26
CA SER A 125 18.88 -10.41 -1.00
C SER A 125 20.39 -10.64 -1.13
N LEU A 126 21.11 -10.31 -0.06
CA LEU A 126 22.53 -10.65 0.10
C LEU A 126 22.76 -12.09 0.55
N GLU A 127 21.74 -12.73 1.15
CA GLU A 127 21.87 -14.06 1.70
C GLU A 127 22.09 -15.10 0.59
N GLY A 128 23.01 -16.03 0.84
CA GLY A 128 23.31 -17.14 -0.07
C GLY A 128 24.04 -16.75 -1.37
N LEU A 129 24.40 -15.47 -1.57
CA LEU A 129 25.11 -15.03 -2.79
C LEU A 129 26.44 -15.75 -3.03
N PHE A 130 27.18 -16.01 -1.95
CA PHE A 130 28.52 -16.62 -1.97
C PHE A 130 28.60 -17.80 -0.98
N SER A 131 27.64 -18.73 -1.05
CA SER A 131 27.64 -19.92 -0.18
C SER A 131 28.88 -20.78 -0.43
N ILE A 132 29.73 -20.94 0.60
CA ILE A 132 30.98 -21.73 0.56
C ILE A 132 30.70 -23.15 0.03
N SER A 133 29.56 -23.73 0.41
CA SER A 133 29.16 -25.09 0.00
C SER A 133 28.90 -25.25 -1.50
N ARG A 134 28.45 -24.19 -2.20
CA ARG A 134 28.09 -24.22 -3.63
C ARG A 134 29.02 -23.41 -4.51
N GLU A 135 29.99 -22.72 -3.92
CA GLU A 135 30.87 -21.78 -4.62
C GLU A 135 31.58 -22.43 -5.81
N LYS A 136 32.17 -23.62 -5.62
CA LYS A 136 32.86 -24.36 -6.70
C LYS A 136 31.92 -24.71 -7.86
N GLU A 137 30.67 -25.03 -7.60
CA GLU A 137 29.69 -25.37 -8.64
C GLU A 137 29.27 -24.12 -9.41
N ILE A 138 28.97 -23.03 -8.69
CA ILE A 138 28.59 -21.74 -9.27
C ILE A 138 29.67 -21.23 -10.23
N TRP A 139 30.94 -21.26 -9.81
CA TRP A 139 32.05 -20.81 -10.65
C TRP A 139 32.22 -21.68 -11.90
N LYS A 140 32.03 -23.01 -11.80
CA LYS A 140 32.03 -23.90 -12.97
C LYS A 140 30.93 -23.57 -13.97
N LEU A 141 29.72 -23.25 -13.50
CA LEU A 141 28.60 -22.83 -14.36
C LEU A 141 28.94 -21.51 -15.07
N LEU A 142 29.52 -20.55 -14.34
CA LEU A 142 29.94 -19.26 -14.89
C LEU A 142 31.08 -19.41 -15.91
N GLN A 143 32.08 -20.24 -15.64
CA GLN A 143 33.17 -20.52 -16.59
C GLN A 143 32.66 -21.17 -17.89
N ALA A 144 31.65 -22.04 -17.81
CA ALA A 144 31.02 -22.62 -18.99
C ALA A 144 30.24 -21.57 -19.81
N ALA A 145 29.57 -20.63 -19.15
CA ALA A 145 28.92 -19.50 -19.80
C ALA A 145 29.93 -18.52 -20.41
N GLU A 146 31.00 -18.19 -19.68
CA GLU A 146 32.14 -17.39 -20.15
C GLU A 146 32.70 -17.98 -21.44
N TYR A 147 33.07 -19.27 -21.43
CA TYR A 147 33.62 -19.95 -22.61
C TYR A 147 32.73 -19.81 -23.85
N ASN A 148 31.43 -20.06 -23.71
CA ASN A 148 30.48 -19.93 -24.83
C ASN A 148 30.32 -18.49 -25.33
N LEU A 149 30.35 -17.49 -24.43
CA LEU A 149 30.30 -16.08 -24.80
C LEU A 149 31.60 -15.63 -25.49
N LEU A 150 32.75 -16.13 -25.03
CA LEU A 150 34.06 -15.80 -25.61
C LEU A 150 34.20 -16.27 -27.07
N GLU A 151 33.66 -17.45 -27.40
CA GLU A 151 33.60 -17.95 -28.78
C GLU A 151 32.78 -17.05 -29.72
N LYS A 152 31.89 -16.22 -29.16
CA LYS A 152 30.95 -15.36 -29.88
C LYS A 152 31.28 -13.87 -29.78
N LEU A 153 32.43 -13.48 -29.22
CA LEU A 153 32.77 -12.08 -28.95
C LEU A 153 32.52 -11.12 -30.13
N PRO A 154 33.01 -11.39 -31.36
CA PRO A 154 32.78 -10.46 -32.49
C PRO A 154 31.30 -10.32 -32.84
N VAL A 155 30.55 -11.44 -32.74
CA VAL A 155 29.11 -11.47 -33.02
C VAL A 155 28.33 -10.70 -31.98
N ILE A 156 28.67 -10.87 -30.69
CA ILE A 156 28.02 -10.15 -29.59
C ILE A 156 28.26 -8.65 -29.71
N LEU A 157 29.50 -8.22 -29.98
CA LEU A 157 29.82 -6.80 -30.14
C LEU A 157 29.05 -6.15 -31.28
N GLN A 158 28.95 -6.86 -32.41
CA GLN A 158 28.22 -6.37 -33.58
C GLN A 158 26.71 -6.35 -33.34
N ASP A 159 26.12 -7.45 -32.85
CA ASP A 159 24.67 -7.57 -32.65
C ASP A 159 24.19 -6.61 -31.55
N ALA A 160 24.87 -6.61 -30.40
CA ALA A 160 24.56 -5.72 -29.29
C ALA A 160 24.91 -4.25 -29.57
N GLY A 161 25.52 -3.90 -30.71
CA GLY A 161 25.89 -2.52 -31.02
C GLY A 161 26.93 -1.92 -30.05
N LEU A 162 27.82 -2.76 -29.52
CA LEU A 162 28.85 -2.37 -28.55
C LEU A 162 30.22 -2.09 -29.20
N SER A 163 30.41 -2.40 -30.48
CA SER A 163 31.70 -2.27 -31.18
C SER A 163 32.35 -0.88 -31.09
N ASP A 164 31.54 0.19 -31.06
CA ASP A 164 32.04 1.56 -30.98
C ASP A 164 32.33 2.02 -29.54
N ARG A 165 31.96 1.21 -28.54
CA ARG A 165 32.05 1.55 -27.11
C ARG A 165 33.01 0.67 -26.33
N ILE A 166 33.16 -0.59 -26.75
CA ILE A 166 33.95 -1.61 -26.06
C ILE A 166 34.68 -2.45 -27.11
N SER A 167 36.00 -2.60 -26.97
CA SER A 167 36.79 -3.48 -27.83
C SER A 167 36.59 -4.96 -27.47
N GLY A 168 36.88 -5.87 -28.40
CA GLY A 168 36.87 -7.32 -28.12
C GLY A 168 37.80 -7.73 -26.98
N VAL A 169 38.93 -7.03 -26.82
CA VAL A 169 39.89 -7.25 -25.73
C VAL A 169 39.29 -6.83 -24.38
N GLU A 170 38.59 -5.70 -24.34
CA GLU A 170 37.91 -5.20 -23.16
C GLU A 170 36.73 -6.09 -22.76
N LEU A 171 35.86 -6.46 -23.70
CA LEU A 171 34.72 -7.34 -23.40
C LEU A 171 35.20 -8.72 -22.90
N LYS A 172 36.27 -9.25 -23.49
CA LYS A 172 36.94 -10.47 -22.98
C LYS A 172 37.41 -10.30 -21.53
N LYS A 173 38.02 -9.16 -21.19
CA LYS A 173 38.44 -8.84 -19.81
C LYS A 173 37.24 -8.78 -18.87
N TYR A 174 36.13 -8.16 -19.28
CA TYR A 174 34.94 -8.01 -18.42
C TYR A 174 34.20 -9.33 -18.18
N LEU A 175 34.17 -10.21 -19.18
CA LEU A 175 33.61 -11.56 -19.07
C LEU A 175 34.46 -12.52 -18.25
N SER A 176 35.73 -12.17 -17.96
CA SER A 176 36.66 -13.10 -17.33
C SER A 176 36.34 -13.39 -15.86
N VAL A 177 35.77 -14.56 -15.60
CA VAL A 177 35.35 -14.99 -14.27
C VAL A 177 36.55 -15.29 -13.38
N ASP A 178 37.64 -15.80 -13.97
CA ASP A 178 38.89 -16.10 -13.24
C ASP A 178 39.51 -14.86 -12.57
N VAL A 179 39.37 -13.68 -13.17
CA VAL A 179 39.84 -12.41 -12.59
C VAL A 179 39.03 -12.08 -11.32
N LEU A 180 37.72 -12.32 -11.35
CA LEU A 180 36.84 -12.12 -10.20
C LEU A 180 37.12 -13.11 -9.07
N ILE A 181 37.35 -14.38 -9.42
CA ILE A 181 37.74 -15.43 -8.45
C ILE A 181 39.05 -15.06 -7.75
N LYS A 182 40.07 -14.65 -8.52
CA LYS A 182 41.39 -14.31 -7.98
C LYS A 182 41.38 -13.04 -7.13
N SER A 183 40.68 -11.99 -7.58
CA SER A 183 40.61 -10.71 -6.85
C SER A 183 39.81 -10.80 -5.55
N LYS A 184 38.86 -11.74 -5.46
CA LYS A 184 37.88 -11.88 -4.36
C LYS A 184 37.09 -10.60 -4.10
N SER A 185 37.05 -9.65 -5.03
CA SER A 185 36.46 -8.32 -4.83
C SER A 185 34.96 -8.43 -4.54
N LEU A 186 34.22 -9.15 -5.38
CA LEU A 186 32.77 -9.40 -5.22
C LEU A 186 32.43 -10.00 -3.85
N ALA A 187 33.11 -11.09 -3.48
CA ALA A 187 32.87 -11.78 -2.21
C ALA A 187 33.21 -10.90 -1.00
N ARG A 188 34.33 -10.19 -1.04
CA ARG A 188 34.76 -9.27 0.02
C ARG A 188 33.79 -8.10 0.19
N THR A 189 33.31 -7.49 -0.91
CA THR A 189 32.34 -6.40 -0.84
C THR A 189 31.00 -6.86 -0.29
N GLY A 190 30.49 -8.01 -0.73
CA GLY A 190 29.27 -8.59 -0.18
C GLY A 190 29.39 -8.89 1.32
N GLN A 191 30.51 -9.49 1.75
CA GLN A 191 30.78 -9.74 3.17
C GLN A 191 30.95 -8.46 3.98
N TYR A 192 31.57 -7.42 3.40
CA TYR A 192 31.74 -6.12 4.04
C TYR A 192 30.38 -5.48 4.38
N LEU A 193 29.48 -5.42 3.40
CA LEU A 193 28.10 -4.91 3.58
C LEU A 193 27.31 -5.77 4.57
N ASN A 194 27.32 -7.09 4.39
CA ASN A 194 26.56 -8.01 5.24
C ASN A 194 27.06 -8.04 6.70
N SER A 195 28.34 -7.71 6.93
CA SER A 195 28.92 -7.62 8.28
C SER A 195 28.62 -6.31 9.01
N GLY A 196 27.97 -5.35 8.34
CA GLY A 196 27.69 -4.02 8.89
C GLY A 196 28.87 -3.04 8.87
N ARG A 197 30.04 -3.45 8.38
CA ARG A 197 31.19 -2.53 8.23
C ARG A 197 30.94 -1.39 7.25
N GLY A 198 30.01 -1.59 6.32
CA GLY A 198 29.55 -0.58 5.36
C GLY A 198 28.18 0.01 5.68
N GLU A 199 27.76 0.02 6.94
CA GLU A 199 26.48 0.55 7.38
C GLU A 199 26.28 2.00 6.93
N ASP A 200 25.34 2.19 6.00
CA ASP A 200 24.95 3.50 5.48
C ASP A 200 23.61 3.34 4.77
N GLU A 201 22.60 4.09 5.20
CA GLU A 201 21.25 4.00 4.66
C GLU A 201 21.21 4.29 3.15
N ARG A 202 22.16 5.06 2.61
CA ARG A 202 22.20 5.41 1.19
C ARG A 202 22.30 4.17 0.30
N TRP A 203 22.98 3.12 0.76
CA TRP A 203 23.12 1.88 0.00
C TRP A 203 21.80 1.16 -0.16
N PHE A 204 20.95 1.19 0.87
CA PHE A 204 19.61 0.62 0.80
C PHE A 204 18.77 1.32 -0.24
N PHE A 205 18.64 2.65 -0.13
CA PHE A 205 17.83 3.45 -1.06
C PHE A 205 18.35 3.37 -2.49
N LEU A 206 19.67 3.42 -2.69
CA LEU A 206 20.28 3.27 -4.02
C LEU A 206 20.01 1.88 -4.61
N ALA A 207 20.18 0.81 -3.83
CA ALA A 207 19.95 -0.55 -4.28
C ALA A 207 18.49 -0.78 -4.70
N ILE A 208 17.51 -0.41 -3.86
CA ILE A 208 16.10 -0.61 -4.18
C ILE A 208 15.63 0.31 -5.32
N TYR A 209 16.22 1.51 -5.47
CA TYR A 209 15.92 2.41 -6.57
C TYR A 209 16.40 1.85 -7.92
N LEU A 210 17.66 1.45 -8.02
CA LEU A 210 18.23 0.84 -9.21
C LEU A 210 17.52 -0.47 -9.55
N PHE A 211 17.28 -1.33 -8.54
CA PHE A 211 16.56 -2.57 -8.75
C PHE A 211 15.16 -2.33 -9.29
N SER A 212 14.44 -1.35 -8.74
CA SER A 212 13.12 -0.93 -9.20
C SER A 212 13.15 -0.47 -10.67
N LEU A 213 14.11 0.38 -11.06
CA LEU A 213 14.27 0.83 -12.44
C LEU A 213 14.51 -0.34 -13.40
N LEU A 214 15.37 -1.30 -13.02
CA LEU A 214 15.67 -2.45 -13.87
C LEU A 214 14.44 -3.33 -14.08
N ILE A 215 13.84 -3.82 -12.99
CA ILE A 215 12.76 -4.80 -13.06
C ILE A 215 11.45 -4.23 -13.62
N ASP A 216 11.26 -2.91 -13.51
CA ASP A 216 10.09 -2.24 -14.07
C ASP A 216 10.28 -1.98 -15.57
N SER A 217 11.46 -1.49 -15.98
CA SER A 217 11.79 -1.31 -17.39
C SER A 217 11.77 -2.63 -18.17
N ASP A 218 12.38 -3.68 -17.62
CA ASP A 218 12.37 -5.04 -18.20
C ASP A 218 10.94 -5.53 -18.46
N LYS A 219 10.06 -5.44 -17.45
CA LYS A 219 8.68 -5.93 -17.58
C LYS A 219 7.79 -5.09 -18.48
N LEU A 220 7.97 -3.77 -18.49
CA LEU A 220 7.21 -2.89 -19.38
C LEU A 220 7.60 -3.13 -20.84
N ASP A 221 8.91 -3.29 -21.10
CA ASP A 221 9.41 -3.62 -22.43
C ASP A 221 8.89 -4.99 -22.89
N SER A 222 9.00 -6.03 -22.06
CA SER A 222 8.42 -7.35 -22.38
C SER A 222 6.90 -7.33 -22.56
N GLY A 223 6.20 -6.42 -21.86
CA GLY A 223 4.74 -6.24 -21.94
C GLY A 223 4.28 -5.36 -23.12
N GLY A 224 5.22 -4.84 -23.93
CA GLY A 224 4.94 -3.92 -25.03
C GLY A 224 4.40 -2.56 -24.57
N LEU A 225 4.57 -2.21 -23.30
CA LEU A 225 4.10 -0.95 -22.74
C LEU A 225 5.22 0.10 -22.78
N LYS A 226 4.91 1.24 -23.40
CA LYS A 226 5.78 2.41 -23.35
C LYS A 226 5.45 3.25 -22.11
N PRO A 227 6.45 3.65 -21.31
CA PRO A 227 6.22 4.58 -20.21
C PRO A 227 5.63 5.90 -20.74
N GLY A 228 4.58 6.39 -20.08
CA GLY A 228 3.99 7.70 -20.37
C GLY A 228 4.60 8.80 -19.50
N GLU A 229 4.62 10.02 -20.02
CA GLU A 229 4.89 11.20 -19.21
C GLU A 229 3.76 11.46 -18.21
N VAL A 230 4.10 11.98 -17.02
CA VAL A 230 3.12 12.36 -16.00
C VAL A 230 2.41 13.63 -16.44
N LYS A 231 1.09 13.53 -16.60
CA LYS A 231 0.21 14.68 -16.85
C LYS A 231 -0.20 15.35 -15.54
N SER A 232 -0.57 16.62 -15.65
CA SER A 232 -1.05 17.47 -14.55
C SER A 232 -2.31 18.20 -15.00
N CYS A 233 -3.23 18.46 -14.08
CA CYS A 233 -4.35 19.36 -14.31
C CYS A 233 -4.21 20.62 -13.44
N PRO A 234 -4.86 21.74 -13.80
CA PRO A 234 -4.83 22.93 -12.98
C PRO A 234 -5.40 22.69 -11.57
N SER A 235 -4.81 23.34 -10.55
CA SER A 235 -5.28 23.24 -9.16
C SER A 235 -6.70 23.81 -8.99
N ASP A 236 -7.15 24.72 -9.86
CA ASP A 236 -8.50 25.28 -9.83
C ASP A 236 -9.61 24.28 -10.21
N GLN A 237 -9.28 23.12 -10.76
CA GLN A 237 -10.26 22.06 -11.09
C GLN A 237 -11.03 21.58 -9.86
N VAL A 238 -10.35 21.50 -8.70
CA VAL A 238 -11.02 21.19 -7.43
C VAL A 238 -12.02 22.28 -7.05
N SER A 239 -11.66 23.56 -7.23
CA SER A 239 -12.58 24.69 -7.00
C SER A 239 -13.79 24.63 -7.94
N LYS A 240 -13.59 24.33 -9.24
CA LYS A 240 -14.66 24.17 -10.23
C LYS A 240 -15.62 23.05 -9.84
N TYR A 241 -15.09 21.89 -9.47
CA TYR A 241 -15.89 20.76 -8.98
C TYR A 241 -16.71 21.13 -7.74
N LEU A 242 -16.10 21.79 -6.76
CA LEU A 242 -16.78 22.22 -5.54
C LEU A 242 -17.88 23.26 -5.79
N ASN A 243 -17.67 24.20 -6.71
CA ASN A 243 -18.67 25.19 -7.09
C ASN A 243 -19.88 24.54 -7.76
N LYS A 244 -19.65 23.59 -8.68
CA LYS A 244 -20.73 22.79 -9.29
C LYS A 244 -21.53 22.00 -8.24
N LYS A 245 -20.84 21.46 -7.22
CA LYS A 245 -21.49 20.77 -6.09
C LYS A 245 -22.31 21.74 -5.24
N LEU A 246 -21.85 22.99 -5.06
CA LEU A 246 -22.57 24.04 -4.35
C LEU A 246 -23.84 24.48 -5.07
N GLU A 247 -23.81 24.66 -6.39
CA GLU A 247 -24.99 25.01 -7.20
C GLU A 247 -26.14 24.00 -7.05
N GLN A 248 -25.81 22.74 -6.71
CA GLN A 248 -26.77 21.67 -6.48
C GLN A 248 -27.34 21.67 -5.03
N LEU A 249 -26.75 22.44 -4.11
CA LEU A 249 -27.19 22.52 -2.71
C LEU A 249 -28.30 23.56 -2.54
N LYS A 250 -29.49 23.13 -2.09
CA LYS A 250 -30.67 23.99 -1.90
C LYS A 250 -30.77 24.65 -0.51
N ASP A 251 -29.93 24.28 0.47
CA ASP A 251 -30.05 24.68 1.88
C ASP A 251 -29.04 25.77 2.30
N LYS A 252 -29.54 26.88 2.85
CA LYS A 252 -28.73 28.03 3.36
C LYS A 252 -27.75 27.66 4.48
N ARG A 253 -28.00 26.64 5.31
CA ARG A 253 -27.06 26.23 6.38
C ARG A 253 -25.88 25.41 5.88
N ASN A 254 -26.03 24.72 4.74
CA ASN A 254 -24.91 24.09 4.04
C ASN A 254 -23.91 25.12 3.52
N VAL A 255 -24.35 26.36 3.29
CA VAL A 255 -23.49 27.47 2.87
C VAL A 255 -22.47 27.84 3.96
N SER A 256 -22.86 27.91 5.24
CA SER A 256 -21.92 28.25 6.33
C SER A 256 -20.84 27.17 6.56
N LEU A 257 -21.21 25.88 6.52
CA LEU A 257 -20.23 24.78 6.56
C LEU A 257 -19.33 24.80 5.32
N TRP A 258 -19.89 25.09 4.15
CA TRP A 258 -19.13 25.24 2.91
C TRP A 258 -18.14 26.40 3.01
N GLU A 259 -18.55 27.57 3.53
CA GLU A 259 -17.69 28.74 3.76
C GLU A 259 -16.53 28.39 4.68
N ARG A 260 -16.80 27.68 5.78
CA ARG A 260 -15.75 27.23 6.70
C ARG A 260 -14.73 26.30 6.02
N ARG A 261 -15.19 25.33 5.21
CA ARG A 261 -14.32 24.46 4.41
C ARG A 261 -13.52 25.26 3.39
N ASN A 262 -14.18 26.21 2.73
CA ASN A 262 -13.60 27.06 1.70
C ASN A 262 -12.53 27.99 2.26
N ASN A 263 -12.76 28.57 3.45
CA ASN A 263 -11.80 29.41 4.15
C ASN A 263 -10.56 28.61 4.55
N ALA A 264 -10.74 27.43 5.17
CA ALA A 264 -9.61 26.55 5.51
C ALA A 264 -8.77 26.21 4.27
N ARG A 265 -9.44 25.85 3.18
CA ARG A 265 -8.80 25.52 1.90
C ARG A 265 -8.05 26.72 1.30
N LYS A 266 -8.64 27.92 1.32
CA LYS A 266 -7.98 29.15 0.86
C LYS A 266 -6.75 29.48 1.69
N THR A 267 -6.81 29.32 3.01
CA THR A 267 -5.64 29.47 3.89
C THR A 267 -4.52 28.50 3.48
N MET A 268 -4.86 27.22 3.26
CA MET A 268 -3.88 26.21 2.83
C MET A 268 -3.22 26.55 1.50
N LEU A 269 -4.00 27.00 0.51
CA LEU A 269 -3.46 27.41 -0.79
C LEU A 269 -2.61 28.67 -0.68
N GLY A 270 -3.07 29.68 0.07
CA GLY A 270 -2.34 30.93 0.27
C GLY A 270 -0.98 30.72 0.93
N ILE A 271 -0.84 29.70 1.79
CA ILE A 271 0.46 29.32 2.35
C ILE A 271 1.38 28.78 1.26
N ILE A 272 0.94 27.84 0.43
CA ILE A 272 1.76 27.28 -0.66
C ILE A 272 2.15 28.36 -1.68
N GLU A 273 1.20 29.21 -2.05
CA GLU A 273 1.42 30.33 -2.97
C GLU A 273 2.41 31.35 -2.40
N GLY A 274 2.37 31.59 -1.08
CA GLY A 274 3.23 32.52 -0.38
C GLY A 274 4.66 32.04 -0.11
N LEU A 275 4.94 30.74 -0.28
CA LEU A 275 6.31 30.21 -0.12
C LEU A 275 7.24 30.73 -1.23
N SER A 276 8.47 31.08 -0.84
CA SER A 276 9.53 31.45 -1.77
C SER A 276 9.96 30.25 -2.63
N ASP A 277 10.66 30.51 -3.73
CA ASP A 277 11.17 29.44 -4.59
C ASP A 277 12.21 28.56 -3.88
N GLU A 278 13.04 29.14 -3.00
CA GLU A 278 13.95 28.42 -2.13
C GLU A 278 13.21 27.56 -1.10
N GLU A 279 12.14 28.09 -0.51
CA GLU A 279 11.32 27.34 0.45
C GLU A 279 10.62 26.16 -0.22
N ILE A 280 10.05 26.35 -1.42
CA ILE A 280 9.46 25.25 -2.20
C ILE A 280 10.52 24.18 -2.49
N LYS A 281 11.72 24.57 -2.93
CA LYS A 281 12.82 23.63 -3.20
C LYS A 281 13.33 22.92 -1.93
N GLY A 282 13.35 23.60 -0.78
CA GLY A 282 13.87 23.04 0.48
C GLY A 282 12.87 22.26 1.33
N THR A 283 11.56 22.43 1.12
CA THR A 283 10.53 21.88 2.03
C THR A 283 10.06 20.48 1.64
N GLY A 284 10.58 19.45 2.30
CA GLY A 284 10.15 18.07 2.07
C GLY A 284 8.76 17.71 2.59
N PHE A 285 8.30 18.40 3.64
CA PHE A 285 7.14 18.01 4.43
C PHE A 285 6.14 19.14 4.60
N PHE A 286 4.88 18.80 4.39
CA PHE A 286 3.72 19.66 4.64
C PHE A 286 2.75 18.92 5.55
N THR A 287 2.08 19.61 6.45
CA THR A 287 1.11 19.01 7.37
C THR A 287 -0.25 19.70 7.30
N ILE A 288 -1.33 18.92 7.29
CA ILE A 288 -2.71 19.39 7.39
C ILE A 288 -3.35 18.78 8.63
N THR A 289 -3.31 19.50 9.74
CA THR A 289 -4.06 19.17 10.96
C THR A 289 -5.40 19.87 10.91
N ALA A 290 -6.50 19.13 10.82
CA ALA A 290 -7.83 19.74 10.83
C ALA A 290 -8.91 18.75 11.33
N PRO A 291 -9.96 19.23 12.02
CA PRO A 291 -11.01 18.37 12.52
C PRO A 291 -11.74 17.61 11.41
N THR A 292 -12.41 16.52 11.77
CA THR A 292 -13.26 15.76 10.86
C THR A 292 -14.39 16.65 10.31
N GLY A 293 -14.59 16.62 8.99
CA GLY A 293 -15.61 17.42 8.32
C GLY A 293 -15.13 18.74 7.68
N ILE A 294 -13.85 19.13 7.82
CA ILE A 294 -13.27 20.32 7.14
C ILE A 294 -12.95 20.10 5.65
N GLY A 295 -13.17 18.88 5.13
CA GLY A 295 -12.97 18.59 3.70
C GLY A 295 -11.51 18.30 3.34
N LYS A 296 -10.74 17.72 4.27
CA LYS A 296 -9.32 17.39 4.11
C LYS A 296 -8.97 16.68 2.80
N THR A 297 -9.81 15.74 2.35
CA THR A 297 -9.60 14.97 1.10
C THR A 297 -9.41 15.87 -0.13
N LEU A 298 -10.37 16.75 -0.42
CA LEU A 298 -10.29 17.62 -1.59
C LEU A 298 -9.32 18.78 -1.37
N SER A 299 -9.21 19.30 -0.14
CA SER A 299 -8.25 20.35 0.17
C SER A 299 -6.80 19.89 0.00
N SER A 300 -6.44 18.69 0.48
CA SER A 300 -5.10 18.11 0.31
C SER A 300 -4.79 17.80 -1.14
N LEU A 301 -5.75 17.27 -1.91
CA LEU A 301 -5.59 17.08 -3.34
C LEU A 301 -5.29 18.42 -4.04
N GLN A 302 -6.01 19.48 -3.69
CA GLN A 302 -5.77 20.79 -4.29
C GLN A 302 -4.41 21.38 -3.90
N CYS A 303 -4.01 21.20 -2.65
CA CYS A 303 -2.66 21.58 -2.18
C CYS A 303 -1.58 20.83 -2.97
N ALA A 304 -1.77 19.53 -3.21
CA ALA A 304 -0.85 18.73 -4.01
C ALA A 304 -0.78 19.21 -5.47
N LEU A 305 -1.91 19.56 -6.09
CA LEU A 305 -1.94 20.13 -7.45
C LEU A 305 -1.25 21.50 -7.50
N CYS A 306 -1.50 22.38 -6.54
CA CYS A 306 -0.84 23.69 -6.44
C CYS A 306 0.68 23.54 -6.28
N LEU A 307 1.11 22.62 -5.41
CA LEU A 307 2.53 22.29 -5.24
C LEU A 307 3.13 21.67 -6.52
N GLN A 308 2.38 20.81 -7.22
CA GLN A 308 2.78 20.22 -8.50
C GLN A 308 3.01 21.30 -9.56
N GLU A 309 2.13 22.30 -9.65
CA GLU A 309 2.28 23.45 -10.54
C GLU A 309 3.56 24.26 -10.24
N ARG A 310 3.80 24.59 -8.96
CA ARG A 310 5.02 25.29 -8.53
C ARG A 310 6.28 24.51 -8.86
N ILE A 311 6.34 23.22 -8.51
CA ILE A 311 7.51 22.36 -8.78
C ILE A 311 7.74 22.22 -10.28
N LYS A 312 6.68 22.07 -11.08
CA LYS A 312 6.79 21.99 -12.54
C LYS A 312 7.47 23.21 -13.16
N VAL A 313 7.14 24.40 -12.68
CA VAL A 313 7.75 25.64 -13.14
C VAL A 313 9.21 25.76 -12.67
N LEU A 314 9.48 25.45 -11.40
CA LEU A 314 10.76 25.70 -10.73
C LEU A 314 11.83 24.64 -11.00
N GLU A 315 11.44 23.37 -10.98
CA GLU A 315 12.35 22.20 -11.07
C GLU A 315 12.26 21.49 -12.43
N LYS A 316 11.38 21.95 -13.34
CA LYS A 316 11.26 21.47 -14.73
C LYS A 316 10.88 20.00 -14.90
N TYR A 317 10.15 19.43 -13.95
CA TYR A 317 9.48 18.13 -14.09
C TYR A 317 8.09 18.17 -13.47
N THR A 318 7.20 17.27 -13.87
CA THR A 318 5.87 17.15 -13.27
C THR A 318 5.89 16.05 -12.19
N PRO A 319 5.74 16.38 -10.89
CA PRO A 319 5.64 15.36 -9.85
C PRO A 319 4.40 14.47 -10.04
N ARG A 320 4.54 13.16 -9.85
CA ARG A 320 3.36 12.27 -9.74
C ARG A 320 2.67 12.47 -8.40
N ILE A 321 1.34 12.48 -8.35
CA ILE A 321 0.59 12.55 -7.09
C ILE A 321 0.23 11.13 -6.65
N ILE A 322 0.58 10.77 -5.41
CA ILE A 322 0.32 9.45 -4.82
C ILE A 322 -0.42 9.65 -3.49
N ALA A 323 -1.72 9.34 -3.45
CA ALA A 323 -2.52 9.39 -2.23
C ALA A 323 -2.59 8.00 -1.60
N ALA A 324 -2.07 7.84 -0.39
CA ALA A 324 -2.13 6.61 0.39
C ALA A 324 -3.07 6.77 1.58
N ILE A 325 -3.94 5.79 1.78
CA ILE A 325 -5.00 5.80 2.80
C ILE A 325 -4.93 4.49 3.62
N PRO A 326 -5.13 4.50 4.94
CA PRO A 326 -5.02 3.29 5.75
C PRO A 326 -6.16 2.30 5.53
N PHE A 327 -7.38 2.77 5.28
CA PHE A 327 -8.59 1.92 5.24
C PHE A 327 -9.17 1.78 3.83
N ILE A 328 -9.42 0.54 3.42
CA ILE A 328 -9.96 0.21 2.07
C ILE A 328 -11.32 0.87 1.84
N ASN A 329 -12.17 0.99 2.86
CA ASN A 329 -13.51 1.60 2.73
C ASN A 329 -13.46 3.07 2.27
N ILE A 330 -12.38 3.80 2.60
CA ILE A 330 -12.20 5.20 2.19
C ILE A 330 -11.73 5.28 0.74
N ILE A 331 -10.95 4.32 0.26
CA ILE A 331 -10.36 4.35 -1.09
C ILE A 331 -11.44 4.43 -2.16
N GLU A 332 -12.51 3.63 -2.07
CA GLU A 332 -13.59 3.65 -3.06
C GLU A 332 -14.37 4.97 -3.07
N GLN A 333 -14.50 5.63 -1.92
CA GLN A 333 -15.10 6.96 -1.84
C GLN A 333 -14.19 8.01 -2.48
N ASN A 334 -12.90 8.03 -2.10
CA ASN A 334 -11.92 8.98 -2.62
C ASN A 334 -11.70 8.80 -4.13
N LYS A 335 -11.76 7.56 -4.64
CA LYS A 335 -11.74 7.25 -6.07
C LYS A 335 -12.79 8.05 -6.82
N LYS A 336 -14.05 7.99 -6.39
CA LYS A 336 -15.16 8.71 -7.03
C LYS A 336 -14.97 10.23 -7.01
N GLU A 337 -14.48 10.79 -5.90
CA GLU A 337 -14.20 12.21 -5.82
C GLU A 337 -13.08 12.63 -6.78
N TYR A 338 -12.00 11.83 -6.85
CA TYR A 338 -10.86 12.09 -7.73
C TYR A 338 -11.27 11.98 -9.21
N GLU A 339 -12.02 10.94 -9.59
CA GLU A 339 -12.56 10.78 -10.95
C GLU A 339 -13.45 11.98 -11.36
N GLN A 340 -14.24 12.52 -10.44
CA GLN A 340 -15.07 13.70 -10.71
C GLN A 340 -14.26 14.99 -10.85
N VAL A 341 -13.14 15.12 -10.13
CA VAL A 341 -12.23 16.27 -10.25
C VAL A 341 -11.45 16.20 -11.57
N PHE A 342 -10.90 15.04 -11.92
CA PHE A 342 -10.01 14.90 -13.08
C PHE A 342 -10.75 14.64 -14.39
N GLY A 343 -11.99 14.14 -14.34
CA GLY A 343 -12.72 13.71 -15.52
C GLY A 343 -11.94 12.68 -16.34
N LYS A 344 -11.77 12.94 -17.64
CA LYS A 344 -10.96 12.12 -18.55
C LYS A 344 -9.54 12.67 -18.78
N GLU A 345 -9.15 13.75 -18.09
CA GLU A 345 -7.89 14.45 -18.33
C GLU A 345 -6.68 13.68 -17.80
N LEU A 346 -6.82 13.09 -16.60
CA LEU A 346 -5.75 12.35 -15.92
C LEU A 346 -6.08 10.86 -15.79
N LYS A 347 -5.04 10.05 -15.86
CA LYS A 347 -5.11 8.61 -15.61
C LYS A 347 -4.98 8.34 -14.10
N LEU A 348 -6.10 8.01 -13.47
CA LEU A 348 -6.14 7.54 -12.07
C LEU A 348 -5.90 6.03 -11.99
N ILE A 349 -4.87 5.61 -11.26
CA ILE A 349 -4.65 4.21 -10.89
C ILE A 349 -5.02 3.99 -9.44
N VAL A 350 -5.92 3.03 -9.19
CA VAL A 350 -6.29 2.59 -7.84
C VAL A 350 -5.67 1.23 -7.56
N HIS A 351 -4.84 1.13 -6.52
CA HIS A 351 -4.14 -0.10 -6.17
C HIS A 351 -4.31 -0.44 -4.69
N HIS A 352 -5.11 -1.46 -4.42
CA HIS A 352 -5.19 -2.21 -3.16
C HIS A 352 -5.36 -3.71 -3.46
N ARG A 353 -5.25 -4.58 -2.44
CA ARG A 353 -5.26 -6.06 -2.58
C ARG A 353 -6.42 -6.60 -3.42
N LEU A 354 -7.56 -5.90 -3.41
CA LEU A 354 -8.84 -6.32 -3.98
C LEU A 354 -9.38 -5.32 -5.02
N GLY A 355 -8.52 -4.47 -5.57
CA GLY A 355 -8.96 -3.43 -6.52
C GLY A 355 -9.43 -4.04 -7.84
N ASP A 356 -10.62 -3.66 -8.29
CA ASP A 356 -11.12 -3.96 -9.63
C ASP A 356 -10.49 -2.96 -10.63
N PHE A 357 -9.65 -3.49 -11.52
CA PHE A 357 -8.97 -2.73 -12.57
C PHE A 357 -9.62 -2.90 -13.95
N SER A 358 -10.76 -3.59 -14.05
CA SER A 358 -11.47 -3.79 -15.32
C SER A 358 -11.91 -2.47 -15.97
N VAL A 359 -12.23 -1.46 -15.18
CA VAL A 359 -12.60 -0.11 -15.66
C VAL A 359 -11.45 0.56 -16.44
N GLN A 360 -10.19 0.23 -16.10
CA GLN A 360 -9.01 0.74 -16.81
C GLN A 360 -8.83 0.06 -18.16
N ALA A 361 -9.24 -1.21 -18.28
CA ALA A 361 -9.26 -1.94 -19.54
C ALA A 361 -10.45 -1.53 -20.42
N SER A 362 -11.66 -1.41 -19.85
CA SER A 362 -12.89 -1.16 -20.61
C SER A 362 -13.02 0.28 -21.14
N SER A 363 -12.31 1.24 -20.55
CA SER A 363 -12.33 2.65 -20.98
C SER A 363 -11.37 2.97 -22.12
N ARG A 364 -10.50 2.03 -22.50
CA ARG A 364 -9.44 2.20 -23.50
C ARG A 364 -9.47 0.99 -24.44
N GLU A 365 -10.10 1.15 -25.60
CA GLU A 365 -10.32 0.10 -26.61
C GLU A 365 -9.04 -0.63 -27.10
N GLU A 366 -7.84 -0.17 -26.71
CA GLU A 366 -6.54 -0.66 -27.20
C GLU A 366 -5.67 -1.42 -26.16
N ILE A 367 -6.04 -1.52 -24.87
CA ILE A 367 -5.17 -2.13 -23.83
C ILE A 367 -5.69 -3.51 -23.38
N SER A 368 -4.82 -4.53 -23.38
CA SER A 368 -5.17 -5.86 -22.88
C SER A 368 -5.26 -5.92 -21.35
N VAL A 369 -5.93 -6.94 -20.79
CA VAL A 369 -6.16 -7.06 -19.34
C VAL A 369 -4.86 -7.24 -18.54
N ASP A 370 -3.89 -7.96 -19.10
CA ASP A 370 -2.57 -8.14 -18.50
C ASP A 370 -1.71 -6.88 -18.56
N GLN A 371 -1.82 -6.10 -19.64
CA GLN A 371 -1.22 -4.77 -19.71
C GLN A 371 -1.83 -3.83 -18.68
N ALA A 372 -3.16 -3.78 -18.55
CA ALA A 372 -3.83 -2.99 -17.52
C ALA A 372 -3.38 -3.41 -16.10
N LEU A 373 -3.24 -4.72 -15.85
CA LEU A 373 -2.69 -5.20 -14.58
C LEU A 373 -1.25 -4.74 -14.36
N LEU A 374 -0.41 -4.80 -15.40
CA LEU A 374 0.99 -4.36 -15.33
C LEU A 374 1.06 -2.86 -14.99
N GLU A 375 0.25 -2.02 -15.62
CA GLU A 375 0.15 -0.59 -15.30
C GLU A 375 -0.21 -0.35 -13.83
N VAL A 376 -1.18 -1.09 -13.29
CA VAL A 376 -1.57 -1.02 -11.86
C VAL A 376 -0.41 -1.44 -10.95
N GLU A 377 0.29 -2.52 -11.29
CA GLU A 377 1.39 -3.02 -10.47
C GLU A 377 2.64 -2.13 -10.51
N SER A 378 2.87 -1.46 -11.63
CA SER A 378 3.99 -0.55 -11.87
C SER A 378 3.66 0.92 -11.55
N TRP A 379 2.42 1.20 -11.13
CA TRP A 379 1.93 2.56 -10.86
C TRP A 379 2.11 3.51 -12.05
N GLU A 380 1.74 3.06 -13.25
CA GLU A 380 1.81 3.85 -14.49
C GLU A 380 0.59 4.77 -14.70
N GLY A 381 0.23 5.59 -13.70
CA GLY A 381 -0.87 6.57 -13.76
C GLY A 381 -0.51 7.96 -13.24
N ASP A 382 -1.06 9.02 -13.83
CA ASP A 382 -0.78 10.42 -13.47
C ASP A 382 -1.03 10.69 -11.98
N VAL A 383 -2.07 10.05 -11.44
CA VAL A 383 -2.41 10.05 -10.02
C VAL A 383 -2.58 8.60 -9.56
N ILE A 384 -2.00 8.26 -8.41
CA ILE A 384 -2.10 6.94 -7.79
C ILE A 384 -2.90 7.07 -6.50
N LEU A 385 -3.91 6.21 -6.33
CA LEU A 385 -4.65 6.04 -5.09
C LEU A 385 -4.36 4.65 -4.53
N THR A 386 -3.82 4.56 -3.32
CA THR A 386 -3.34 3.30 -2.76
C THR A 386 -3.53 3.20 -1.25
N THR A 387 -3.06 2.11 -0.66
CA THR A 387 -3.11 1.87 0.79
C THR A 387 -1.75 2.13 1.45
N PHE A 388 -1.75 2.37 2.77
CA PHE A 388 -0.51 2.37 3.56
C PHE A 388 0.27 1.07 3.39
N VAL A 389 -0.42 -0.08 3.40
CA VAL A 389 0.19 -1.40 3.19
C VAL A 389 0.92 -1.45 1.86
N GLN A 390 0.26 -1.08 0.76
CA GLN A 390 0.88 -1.08 -0.56
C GLN A 390 2.06 -0.10 -0.67
N LEU A 391 1.95 1.07 -0.07
CA LEU A 391 3.02 2.06 -0.06
C LEU A 391 4.24 1.57 0.72
N PHE A 392 4.09 1.31 2.01
CA PHE A 392 5.24 1.01 2.87
C PHE A 392 5.87 -0.36 2.58
N GLN A 393 5.07 -1.35 2.17
CA GLN A 393 5.62 -2.64 1.73
C GLN A 393 6.28 -2.57 0.34
N SER A 394 6.10 -1.49 -0.43
CA SER A 394 6.89 -1.23 -1.63
C SER A 394 8.22 -0.54 -1.37
N ILE A 395 8.43 -0.07 -0.13
CA ILE A 395 9.66 0.61 0.29
C ILE A 395 10.52 -0.34 1.13
N ILE A 396 9.93 -0.97 2.15
CA ILE A 396 10.64 -1.78 3.15
C ILE A 396 10.53 -3.26 2.77
N THR A 397 11.21 -3.66 1.68
CA THR A 397 11.17 -5.04 1.18
C THR A 397 12.31 -5.37 0.22
N GLY A 398 12.62 -6.65 0.04
CA GLY A 398 13.40 -7.17 -1.09
C GLY A 398 12.53 -7.80 -2.19
N ASN A 399 11.21 -7.80 -2.03
CA ASN A 399 10.30 -8.50 -2.95
C ASN A 399 10.26 -7.80 -4.32
N ASN A 400 10.65 -8.54 -5.35
CA ASN A 400 10.69 -8.08 -6.74
C ASN A 400 9.39 -7.39 -7.20
N ARG A 401 8.25 -8.03 -6.97
CA ARG A 401 6.96 -7.54 -7.46
C ARG A 401 6.54 -6.25 -6.76
N LEU A 402 6.82 -6.13 -5.46
CA LEU A 402 6.51 -4.93 -4.69
C LEU A 402 7.46 -3.78 -5.04
N LEU A 403 8.75 -4.05 -5.28
CA LEU A 403 9.74 -3.04 -5.62
C LEU A 403 9.57 -2.41 -7.00
N LYS A 404 8.82 -3.03 -7.93
CA LYS A 404 8.60 -2.48 -9.29
C LYS A 404 8.18 -1.01 -9.29
N LYS A 405 7.33 -0.63 -8.34
CA LYS A 405 6.74 0.71 -8.26
C LYS A 405 7.59 1.72 -7.47
N PHE A 406 8.64 1.30 -6.78
CA PHE A 406 9.42 2.17 -5.89
C PHE A 406 10.01 3.38 -6.64
N ASN A 407 10.48 3.19 -7.88
CA ASN A 407 11.01 4.28 -8.71
C ASN A 407 10.00 5.41 -8.95
N LYS A 408 8.68 5.14 -8.87
CA LYS A 408 7.62 6.14 -9.01
C LYS A 408 7.48 7.08 -7.82
N LEU A 409 8.09 6.74 -6.68
CA LEU A 409 8.10 7.59 -5.49
C LEU A 409 9.13 8.72 -5.60
N ALA A 410 10.17 8.55 -6.40
CA ALA A 410 11.18 9.59 -6.61
C ALA A 410 10.57 10.81 -7.32
N CYS A 411 10.81 11.98 -6.74
CA CYS A 411 10.25 13.26 -7.18
C CYS A 411 8.71 13.27 -7.26
N SER A 412 8.02 12.47 -6.44
CA SER A 412 6.57 12.47 -6.32
C SER A 412 6.07 13.35 -5.17
N ILE A 413 4.78 13.71 -5.20
CA ILE A 413 4.06 14.28 -4.05
C ILE A 413 3.19 13.16 -3.47
N VAL A 414 3.49 12.74 -2.24
CA VAL A 414 2.79 11.67 -1.53
C VAL A 414 1.89 12.27 -0.46
N ILE A 415 0.58 12.02 -0.56
CA ILE A 415 -0.39 12.38 0.48
C ILE A 415 -0.59 11.17 1.39
N LEU A 416 -0.31 11.31 2.68
CA LEU A 416 -0.64 10.33 3.71
C LEU A 416 -1.90 10.80 4.46
N ASP A 417 -3.05 10.23 4.07
CA ASP A 417 -4.33 10.46 4.73
C ASP A 417 -4.43 9.65 6.02
N GLU A 418 -5.03 10.22 7.05
CA GLU A 418 -5.11 9.68 8.40
C GLU A 418 -3.74 9.16 8.88
N ALA A 419 -2.72 10.03 8.83
CA ALA A 419 -1.33 9.71 9.19
C ALA A 419 -1.18 9.06 10.59
N GLN A 420 -2.11 9.31 11.51
CA GLN A 420 -2.18 8.68 12.83
C GLN A 420 -2.40 7.16 12.80
N ALA A 421 -2.93 6.62 11.69
CA ALA A 421 -3.15 5.19 11.55
C ALA A 421 -1.84 4.38 11.39
N VAL A 422 -0.70 5.06 11.25
CA VAL A 422 0.61 4.42 11.37
C VAL A 422 0.77 3.89 12.80
N PRO A 423 1.03 2.58 12.99
CA PRO A 423 1.26 2.05 14.33
C PRO A 423 2.41 2.77 15.04
N GLU A 424 2.22 3.14 16.30
CA GLU A 424 3.20 3.92 17.08
C GLU A 424 4.59 3.28 17.08
N TYR A 425 4.67 1.96 17.25
CA TYR A 425 5.93 1.22 17.23
C TYR A 425 6.65 1.25 15.86
N TYR A 426 6.01 1.67 14.77
CA TYR A 426 6.64 1.89 13.46
C TYR A 426 6.83 3.36 13.11
N MET A 427 6.31 4.31 13.89
CA MET A 427 6.51 5.75 13.63
C MET A 427 7.99 6.14 13.53
N PRO A 428 8.93 5.61 14.35
CA PRO A 428 10.35 5.92 14.18
C PRO A 428 10.92 5.44 12.85
N LEU A 429 10.69 4.17 12.49
CA LEU A 429 11.16 3.60 11.22
C LEU A 429 10.58 4.35 10.03
N ILE A 430 9.25 4.55 10.01
CA ILE A 430 8.56 5.24 8.93
C ILE A 430 9.03 6.70 8.85
N GLY A 431 9.12 7.42 9.97
CA GLY A 431 9.62 8.79 10.02
C GLY A 431 11.01 8.91 9.40
N ALA A 432 11.94 8.03 9.78
CA ALA A 432 13.29 8.01 9.23
C ALA A 432 13.31 7.69 7.72
N VAL A 433 12.52 6.71 7.28
CA VAL A 433 12.39 6.35 5.86
C VAL A 433 11.85 7.51 5.04
N LEU A 434 10.79 8.19 5.49
CA LEU A 434 10.22 9.33 4.77
C LEU A 434 11.24 10.47 4.63
N GLN A 435 11.99 10.77 5.70
CA GLN A 435 13.03 11.79 5.67
C GLN A 435 14.14 11.47 4.68
N LYS A 436 14.60 10.21 4.64
CA LYS A 436 15.62 9.77 3.67
C LYS A 436 15.11 9.69 2.25
N MET A 437 13.81 9.42 2.04
CA MET A 437 13.21 9.53 0.71
C MET A 437 13.15 10.99 0.23
N THR A 438 12.85 11.95 1.10
CA THR A 438 12.97 13.37 0.75
C THR A 438 14.41 13.73 0.40
N GLU A 439 15.38 13.30 1.22
CA GLU A 439 16.81 13.60 1.03
C GLU A 439 17.36 13.01 -0.29
N PHE A 440 17.12 11.71 -0.53
CA PHE A 440 17.76 11.00 -1.65
C PHE A 440 16.95 10.98 -2.94
N LEU A 441 15.62 11.07 -2.84
CA LEU A 441 14.73 10.88 -3.97
C LEU A 441 13.93 12.15 -4.31
N GLY A 442 14.03 13.21 -3.51
CA GLY A 442 13.27 14.45 -3.72
C GLY A 442 11.76 14.28 -3.52
N THR A 443 11.31 13.23 -2.81
CA THR A 443 9.89 13.00 -2.53
C THR A 443 9.35 14.07 -1.58
N ARG A 444 8.19 14.64 -1.90
CA ARG A 444 7.46 15.59 -1.03
C ARG A 444 6.29 14.88 -0.36
N PHE A 445 6.07 15.15 0.92
CA PHE A 445 5.00 14.52 1.70
C PHE A 445 3.99 15.56 2.19
N ILE A 446 2.70 15.26 2.04
CA ILE A 446 1.60 15.95 2.72
C ILE A 446 1.02 14.97 3.74
N LEU A 447 1.27 15.20 5.03
CA LEU A 447 0.72 14.40 6.12
C LEU A 447 -0.57 15.06 6.60
N MET A 448 -1.70 14.36 6.55
CA MET A 448 -2.97 14.95 6.99
C MET A 448 -3.75 14.08 7.96
N THR A 449 -4.40 14.73 8.93
CA THR A 449 -5.17 14.05 9.98
C THR A 449 -5.95 15.03 10.87
N ALA A 450 -6.86 14.51 11.70
CA ALA A 450 -7.41 15.25 12.84
C ALA A 450 -6.47 15.31 14.05
N THR A 451 -5.59 14.32 14.22
CA THR A 451 -4.73 14.15 15.39
C THR A 451 -3.30 13.88 14.92
N GLN A 452 -2.54 14.95 14.61
CA GLN A 452 -1.22 14.86 13.98
C GLN A 452 -0.21 14.06 14.83
N PRO A 453 0.23 12.87 14.38
CA PRO A 453 1.25 12.12 15.10
C PRO A 453 2.62 12.77 14.89
N LYS A 454 3.51 12.58 15.87
CA LYS A 454 4.89 13.10 15.88
C LYS A 454 5.86 12.26 15.03
N ILE A 455 5.42 11.83 13.83
CA ILE A 455 6.17 10.89 12.96
C ILE A 455 7.55 11.43 12.61
N LEU A 456 7.67 12.73 12.32
CA LEU A 456 8.95 13.34 11.95
C LEU A 456 9.89 13.44 13.15
N GLU A 457 9.36 13.76 14.33
CA GLU A 457 10.13 13.80 15.56
C GLU A 457 10.61 12.40 15.97
N PHE A 458 9.78 11.37 15.81
CA PHE A 458 10.19 9.97 15.98
C PHE A 458 11.29 9.56 15.00
N GLY A 459 11.18 9.99 13.73
CA GLY A 459 12.23 9.79 12.73
C GLY A 459 13.55 10.47 13.11
N ASN A 460 13.49 11.72 13.56
CA ASN A 460 14.65 12.47 14.05
C ASN A 460 15.31 11.74 15.24
N LEU A 461 14.51 11.17 16.14
CA LEU A 461 15.01 10.42 17.28
C LEU A 461 15.77 9.16 16.83
N LEU A 462 15.25 8.43 15.83
CA LEU A 462 15.89 7.23 15.28
C LEU A 462 17.16 7.55 14.49
N LEU A 463 17.15 8.61 13.69
CA LEU A 463 18.31 9.05 12.91
C LEU A 463 19.40 9.73 13.76
N GLY A 464 19.05 10.19 14.97
CA GLY A 464 19.95 10.88 15.88
C GLY A 464 20.55 12.16 15.25
N SER A 465 21.78 12.49 15.66
CA SER A 465 22.50 13.68 15.15
C SER A 465 22.78 13.64 13.64
N SER A 466 22.71 12.46 13.02
CA SER A 466 22.99 12.23 11.61
C SER A 466 21.80 12.57 10.69
N GLY A 467 20.60 12.77 11.24
CA GLY A 467 19.36 12.88 10.47
C GLY A 467 18.96 14.26 9.94
N GLY A 468 19.65 15.33 10.33
CA GLY A 468 19.07 16.66 10.24
C GLY A 468 17.78 16.78 11.06
N LYS A 469 17.27 18.00 11.27
CA LYS A 469 15.94 18.17 11.88
C LYS A 469 14.95 18.43 10.76
N ALA A 470 14.27 17.38 10.30
CA ALA A 470 13.17 17.58 9.36
C ALA A 470 12.14 18.53 9.97
N LYS A 471 11.81 19.59 9.22
CA LYS A 471 10.76 20.54 9.57
C LYS A 471 9.63 20.40 8.55
N ALA A 472 8.40 20.50 9.03
CA ALA A 472 7.22 20.53 8.19
C ALA A 472 6.63 21.95 8.14
N VAL A 473 6.05 22.30 7.00
CA VAL A 473 5.24 23.51 6.87
C VAL A 473 3.78 23.17 7.18
N PRO A 474 3.19 23.74 8.25
CA PRO A 474 1.77 23.57 8.53
C PRO A 474 0.95 24.39 7.53
N LEU A 475 0.15 23.70 6.71
CA LEU A 475 -0.73 24.34 5.71
C LEU A 475 -2.00 24.92 6.35
N LEU A 476 -2.30 24.59 7.60
CA LEU A 476 -3.38 25.23 8.35
C LEU A 476 -2.84 25.57 9.75
N PRO A 477 -2.06 26.65 9.91
CA PRO A 477 -1.40 26.98 11.17
C PRO A 477 -2.39 27.39 12.26
N ASP A 478 -3.54 27.94 11.88
CA ASP A 478 -4.64 28.35 12.77
C ASP A 478 -5.62 27.20 13.09
N PHE A 479 -5.20 25.95 12.92
CA PHE A 479 -6.07 24.77 13.13
C PHE A 479 -6.70 24.73 14.52
N GLU A 480 -6.02 25.24 15.55
CA GLU A 480 -6.55 25.34 16.92
C GLU A 480 -7.88 26.11 16.95
N GLY A 481 -7.96 27.23 16.25
CA GLY A 481 -9.21 28.02 16.13
C GLY A 481 -10.34 27.27 15.42
N TYR A 482 -10.02 26.26 14.60
CA TYR A 482 -11.03 25.35 14.07
C TYR A 482 -11.50 24.34 15.12
N PHE A 483 -10.62 23.83 15.99
CA PHE A 483 -11.03 22.93 17.07
C PHE A 483 -11.81 23.66 18.16
N GLU A 484 -11.39 24.86 18.55
CA GLU A 484 -12.02 25.65 19.61
C GLU A 484 -13.50 25.98 19.34
N LYS A 485 -13.85 26.16 18.07
CA LYS A 485 -15.22 26.46 17.63
C LYS A 485 -16.12 25.22 17.53
N LEU A 486 -15.62 24.03 17.86
CA LEU A 486 -16.42 22.81 17.82
C LEU A 486 -17.02 22.53 19.19
N THR A 487 -18.34 22.63 19.27
CA THR A 487 -19.12 22.35 20.48
C THR A 487 -19.98 21.11 20.29
N ARG A 488 -19.61 20.17 19.40
CA ARG A 488 -20.50 19.06 19.00
C ARG A 488 -20.60 18.01 20.09
N THR A 489 -19.45 17.64 20.69
CA THR A 489 -19.36 16.51 21.62
C THR A 489 -18.56 16.82 22.89
N LYS A 490 -18.69 15.93 23.89
CA LYS A 490 -17.77 15.83 25.02
C LYS A 490 -17.50 14.36 25.36
N PHE A 491 -16.29 14.06 25.82
CA PHE A 491 -16.01 12.80 26.49
C PHE A 491 -16.51 12.86 27.93
N VAL A 492 -17.24 11.84 28.35
CA VAL A 492 -17.64 11.63 29.73
C VAL A 492 -16.92 10.38 30.22
N SER A 493 -15.90 10.56 31.05
CA SER A 493 -15.02 9.48 31.50
C SER A 493 -15.69 8.70 32.64
N LEU A 494 -16.08 7.45 32.37
CA LEU A 494 -16.65 6.55 33.39
C LEU A 494 -15.61 5.52 33.89
N LEU A 495 -14.33 5.75 33.59
CA LEU A 495 -13.22 4.85 33.92
C LEU A 495 -12.87 4.80 35.41
N LYS A 496 -13.41 5.71 36.23
CA LYS A 496 -13.32 5.65 37.70
C LYS A 496 -14.23 4.55 38.28
N LYS A 497 -15.28 4.16 37.55
CA LYS A 497 -16.07 2.97 37.88
C LYS A 497 -15.22 1.74 37.53
N ASN A 498 -15.29 0.68 38.34
CA ASN A 498 -14.61 -0.59 38.04
C ASN A 498 -14.96 -1.08 36.62
N ARG A 499 -14.13 -1.98 36.08
CA ARG A 499 -14.41 -2.64 34.79
C ARG A 499 -15.84 -3.18 34.77
N LEU A 500 -16.55 -2.91 33.69
CA LEU A 500 -17.94 -3.33 33.51
C LEU A 500 -17.95 -4.66 32.77
N ASP A 501 -18.69 -5.64 33.29
CA ASP A 501 -19.13 -6.78 32.47
C ASP A 501 -20.30 -6.35 31.57
N THR A 502 -20.77 -7.27 30.72
CA THR A 502 -21.87 -6.99 29.80
C THR A 502 -23.17 -6.62 30.54
N GLY A 503 -23.45 -7.22 31.71
CA GLY A 503 -24.65 -6.93 32.50
C GLY A 503 -24.63 -5.52 33.09
N ALA A 504 -23.54 -5.16 33.76
CA ALA A 504 -23.32 -3.82 34.31
C ALA A 504 -23.29 -2.74 33.22
N PHE A 505 -22.82 -3.07 32.01
CA PHE A 505 -22.93 -2.17 30.86
C PHE A 505 -24.38 -1.93 30.42
N LEU A 506 -25.24 -2.96 30.43
CA LEU A 506 -26.66 -2.79 30.08
C LEU A 506 -27.39 -1.92 31.10
N GLU A 507 -27.09 -2.07 32.38
CA GLU A 507 -27.62 -1.19 33.43
C GLU A 507 -27.21 0.26 33.19
N LEU A 508 -25.93 0.50 32.89
CA LEU A 508 -25.43 1.83 32.55
C LEU A 508 -26.06 2.37 31.26
N PHE A 509 -26.25 1.53 30.25
CA PHE A 509 -26.90 1.90 29.00
C PHE A 509 -28.34 2.39 29.26
N GLN A 510 -29.12 1.65 30.05
CA GLN A 510 -30.46 2.05 30.47
C GLN A 510 -30.45 3.33 31.31
N GLU A 511 -29.47 3.51 32.19
CA GLU A 511 -29.32 4.73 33.01
C GLU A 511 -29.16 5.97 32.14
N LYS A 512 -28.40 5.88 31.03
CA LYS A 512 -28.01 7.03 30.20
C LYS A 512 -28.89 7.23 28.97
N TRP A 513 -29.57 6.20 28.49
CA TRP A 513 -30.36 6.27 27.27
C TRP A 513 -31.84 6.53 27.57
N ASP A 514 -32.39 7.59 26.99
CA ASP A 514 -33.77 8.05 27.20
C ASP A 514 -34.81 7.36 26.30
N GLY A 515 -34.40 6.33 25.54
CA GLY A 515 -35.26 5.60 24.60
C GLY A 515 -35.57 6.33 23.29
N LYS A 516 -35.10 7.57 23.10
CA LYS A 516 -35.43 8.41 21.92
C LYS A 516 -34.23 8.70 21.03
N LYS A 517 -33.03 8.77 21.62
CA LYS A 517 -31.79 9.10 20.91
C LYS A 517 -31.25 7.92 20.12
N SER A 518 -30.72 8.18 18.92
CA SER A 518 -29.93 7.22 18.17
C SER A 518 -28.55 7.05 18.80
N VAL A 519 -28.14 5.80 19.02
CA VAL A 519 -26.95 5.48 19.81
C VAL A 519 -25.94 4.70 18.98
N LEU A 520 -24.67 5.10 19.10
CA LEU A 520 -23.53 4.32 18.62
C LEU A 520 -22.84 3.61 19.80
N ILE A 521 -22.71 2.29 19.75
CA ILE A 521 -21.96 1.51 20.74
C ILE A 521 -20.75 0.92 20.01
N VAL A 522 -19.54 1.27 20.44
CA VAL A 522 -18.29 0.81 19.82
C VAL A 522 -17.46 0.06 20.84
N VAL A 523 -17.16 -1.21 20.55
CA VAL A 523 -16.37 -2.08 21.42
C VAL A 523 -15.16 -2.64 20.67
N ASN A 524 -14.16 -3.12 21.42
CA ASN A 524 -12.85 -3.41 20.84
C ASN A 524 -12.76 -4.76 20.12
N THR A 525 -13.60 -5.74 20.46
CA THR A 525 -13.52 -7.11 19.91
C THR A 525 -14.83 -7.54 19.27
N ILE A 526 -14.73 -8.41 18.26
CA ILE A 526 -15.89 -8.97 17.56
C ILE A 526 -16.79 -9.76 18.54
N LYS A 527 -16.18 -10.60 19.39
CA LYS A 527 -16.91 -11.40 20.39
C LYS A 527 -17.77 -10.50 21.27
N ARG A 528 -17.18 -9.46 21.86
CA ARG A 528 -17.90 -8.47 22.68
C ARG A 528 -19.00 -7.78 21.89
N SER A 529 -18.74 -7.36 20.65
CA SER A 529 -19.75 -6.65 19.87
C SER A 529 -20.99 -7.51 19.59
N ILE A 530 -20.81 -8.83 19.41
CA ILE A 530 -21.92 -9.76 19.20
C ILE A 530 -22.69 -9.97 20.50
N GLU A 531 -22.01 -10.15 21.63
CA GLU A 531 -22.64 -10.28 22.95
C GLU A 531 -23.49 -9.04 23.29
N VAL A 532 -22.91 -7.85 23.20
CA VAL A 532 -23.62 -6.59 23.45
C VAL A 532 -24.79 -6.40 22.47
N TYR A 533 -24.61 -6.73 21.19
CA TYR A 533 -25.69 -6.66 20.20
C TYR A 533 -26.89 -7.54 20.59
N ARG A 534 -26.63 -8.80 20.96
CA ARG A 534 -27.67 -9.76 21.34
C ARG A 534 -28.40 -9.32 22.61
N GLU A 535 -27.66 -8.89 23.63
CA GLU A 535 -28.26 -8.48 24.89
C GLU A 535 -29.07 -7.18 24.76
N ILE A 536 -28.60 -6.19 23.98
CA ILE A 536 -29.40 -4.99 23.70
C ILE A 536 -30.69 -5.35 22.94
N LYS A 537 -30.59 -6.23 21.93
CA LYS A 537 -31.77 -6.66 21.16
C LYS A 537 -32.78 -7.41 22.04
N LYS A 538 -32.30 -8.28 22.93
CA LYS A 538 -33.12 -8.99 23.92
C LYS A 538 -33.79 -8.01 24.88
N LEU A 539 -33.02 -7.07 25.43
CA LEU A 539 -33.52 -6.06 26.35
C LEU A 539 -34.68 -5.25 25.74
N LEU A 540 -34.52 -4.76 24.52
CA LEU A 540 -35.56 -3.97 23.85
C LEU A 540 -36.82 -4.80 23.55
N LYS A 541 -36.63 -6.08 23.21
CA LYS A 541 -37.74 -7.02 23.02
C LYS A 541 -38.52 -7.23 24.32
N ASP A 542 -37.83 -7.44 25.44
CA ASP A 542 -38.42 -7.65 26.75
C ASP A 542 -39.17 -6.39 27.25
N GLN A 543 -38.70 -5.20 26.85
CA GLN A 543 -39.35 -3.92 27.12
C GLN A 543 -40.42 -3.52 26.08
N ALA A 544 -40.73 -4.39 25.11
CA ALA A 544 -41.64 -4.11 23.99
C ALA A 544 -41.31 -2.82 23.22
N CYS A 545 -40.04 -2.43 23.17
CA CYS A 545 -39.54 -1.28 22.42
C CYS A 545 -39.14 -1.71 21.01
N ASN A 546 -39.87 -1.22 20.00
CA ASN A 546 -39.62 -1.56 18.60
C ASN A 546 -38.55 -0.66 17.96
N ILE A 547 -37.36 -0.60 18.56
CA ILE A 547 -36.23 0.21 18.06
C ILE A 547 -35.25 -0.70 17.30
N PRO A 548 -34.90 -0.38 16.05
CA PRO A 548 -33.97 -1.19 15.28
C PRO A 548 -32.56 -1.19 15.90
N VAL A 549 -32.03 -2.40 16.11
CA VAL A 549 -30.63 -2.62 16.50
C VAL A 549 -29.88 -3.19 15.31
N CYS A 550 -28.86 -2.47 14.85
CA CYS A 550 -28.00 -2.86 13.74
C CYS A 550 -26.60 -3.27 14.25
N TYR A 551 -25.89 -4.07 13.46
CA TYR A 551 -24.57 -4.59 13.79
C TYR A 551 -23.55 -4.32 12.67
N LEU A 552 -22.36 -3.83 13.02
CA LEU A 552 -21.29 -3.55 12.06
C LEU A 552 -19.92 -4.02 12.55
N SER A 553 -19.32 -4.97 11.84
CA SER A 553 -17.93 -5.38 12.09
C SER A 553 -17.30 -5.99 10.85
N THR A 554 -16.01 -6.31 10.91
CA THR A 554 -15.34 -7.13 9.89
C THR A 554 -15.77 -8.60 9.90
N ASN A 555 -16.61 -9.03 10.85
CA ASN A 555 -17.15 -10.40 10.92
C ASN A 555 -18.26 -10.66 9.89
N ILE A 556 -18.82 -9.60 9.29
CA ILE A 556 -19.82 -9.67 8.22
C ILE A 556 -19.22 -9.34 6.84
N MET A 557 -19.80 -9.89 5.77
CA MET A 557 -19.33 -9.70 4.39
C MET A 557 -19.21 -8.22 3.99
N PRO A 558 -18.19 -7.81 3.21
CA PRO A 558 -18.05 -6.45 2.73
C PRO A 558 -19.31 -5.88 2.06
N ARG A 559 -20.01 -6.70 1.26
CA ARG A 559 -21.29 -6.31 0.64
C ARG A 559 -22.34 -5.96 1.70
N GLN A 560 -22.55 -6.84 2.69
CA GLN A 560 -23.50 -6.63 3.77
C GLN A 560 -23.13 -5.43 4.65
N ARG A 561 -21.83 -5.17 4.90
CA ARG A 561 -21.40 -3.95 5.61
C ARG A 561 -21.90 -2.68 4.93
N ARG A 562 -21.81 -2.61 3.60
CA ARG A 562 -22.31 -1.45 2.83
C ARG A 562 -23.83 -1.33 2.93
N GLU A 563 -24.54 -2.45 2.95
CA GLU A 563 -26.00 -2.48 3.14
C GLU A 563 -26.41 -2.01 4.54
N VAL A 564 -25.74 -2.48 5.60
CA VAL A 564 -25.96 -2.02 6.98
C VAL A 564 -25.69 -0.52 7.10
N ILE A 565 -24.56 -0.04 6.60
CA ILE A 565 -24.21 1.40 6.64
C ILE A 565 -25.28 2.21 5.93
N LYS A 566 -25.74 1.77 4.74
CA LYS A 566 -26.80 2.44 4.00
C LYS A 566 -28.11 2.47 4.79
N ASN A 567 -28.55 1.33 5.32
CA ASN A 567 -29.78 1.23 6.11
C ASN A 567 -29.73 2.15 7.35
N VAL A 568 -28.64 2.14 8.10
CA VAL A 568 -28.47 3.02 9.27
C VAL A 568 -28.45 4.49 8.84
N LYS A 569 -27.79 4.82 7.71
CA LYS A 569 -27.78 6.18 7.17
C LYS A 569 -29.20 6.66 6.83
N ASP A 570 -29.95 5.86 6.08
CA ASP A 570 -31.33 6.18 5.68
C ASP A 570 -32.21 6.43 6.93
N LYS A 571 -32.06 5.61 7.98
CA LYS A 571 -32.78 5.79 9.25
C LYS A 571 -32.42 7.09 9.98
N LEU A 572 -31.13 7.39 10.10
CA LEU A 572 -30.66 8.62 10.74
C LEU A 572 -31.13 9.86 9.97
N GLU A 573 -31.10 9.84 8.63
CA GLU A 573 -31.59 10.93 7.79
C GLU A 573 -33.11 11.12 7.92
N ASN A 574 -33.87 10.02 8.08
CA ASN A 574 -35.31 10.04 8.35
C ASN A 574 -35.67 10.38 9.80
N LYS A 575 -34.68 10.63 10.67
CA LYS A 575 -34.84 10.87 12.11
C LYS A 575 -35.52 9.71 12.85
N GLU A 576 -35.38 8.50 12.33
CA GLU A 576 -35.77 7.27 13.03
C GLU A 576 -34.71 6.94 14.09
N THR A 577 -35.14 6.63 15.31
CA THR A 577 -34.22 6.17 16.37
C THR A 577 -33.61 4.83 15.99
N VAL A 578 -32.28 4.74 16.02
CA VAL A 578 -31.54 3.50 15.70
C VAL A 578 -30.37 3.31 16.66
N ILE A 579 -30.11 2.05 17.02
CA ILE A 579 -28.91 1.67 17.79
C ILE A 579 -27.98 0.91 16.86
N LEU A 580 -26.73 1.35 16.75
CA LEU A 580 -25.69 0.63 16.02
C LEU A 580 -24.64 0.10 17.01
N VAL A 581 -24.49 -1.21 17.07
CA VAL A 581 -23.36 -1.86 17.76
C VAL A 581 -22.27 -2.14 16.73
N SER A 582 -21.06 -1.65 16.98
CA SER A 582 -19.95 -1.73 16.04
C SER A 582 -18.62 -2.07 16.72
N THR A 583 -17.67 -2.51 15.91
CA THR A 583 -16.24 -2.49 16.23
C THR A 583 -15.59 -1.20 15.69
N GLN A 584 -14.26 -1.12 15.65
CA GLN A 584 -13.50 -0.01 15.05
C GLN A 584 -13.81 0.23 13.55
N THR A 585 -14.56 -0.68 12.91
CA THR A 585 -15.03 -0.54 11.52
C THR A 585 -15.78 0.78 11.26
N ILE A 586 -16.37 1.40 12.29
CA ILE A 586 -17.08 2.69 12.20
C ILE A 586 -16.15 3.92 12.19
N GLU A 587 -14.92 3.77 12.65
CA GLU A 587 -14.02 4.91 12.93
C GLU A 587 -13.64 5.65 11.65
N ALA A 588 -13.53 4.96 10.52
CA ALA A 588 -12.99 5.51 9.28
C ALA A 588 -13.83 5.15 8.04
N GLY A 589 -14.04 6.13 7.15
CA GLY A 589 -14.77 5.92 5.88
C GLY A 589 -16.27 5.67 5.99
N VAL A 590 -16.90 6.01 7.13
CA VAL A 590 -18.34 5.82 7.34
C VAL A 590 -19.02 7.15 7.65
N ASP A 591 -19.95 7.59 6.81
CA ASP A 591 -20.64 8.87 6.97
C ASP A 591 -21.98 8.72 7.70
N LEU A 592 -21.91 8.59 9.03
CA LEU A 592 -23.05 8.46 9.95
C LEU A 592 -22.98 9.52 11.06
N ASP A 593 -24.14 9.96 11.53
CA ASP A 593 -24.30 11.00 12.56
C ASP A 593 -25.30 10.57 13.66
N PHE A 594 -24.79 10.14 14.82
CA PHE A 594 -25.56 9.69 15.97
C PHE A 594 -25.80 10.80 17.01
N ASP A 595 -26.69 10.56 17.99
CA ASP A 595 -27.01 11.55 19.04
C ASP A 595 -26.14 11.36 20.30
N MET A 596 -25.61 10.15 20.51
CA MET A 596 -24.68 9.85 21.58
C MET A 596 -23.90 8.58 21.26
N ALA A 597 -22.80 8.35 21.97
CA ALA A 597 -22.05 7.11 21.86
C ALA A 597 -21.61 6.53 23.20
N PHE A 598 -21.47 5.21 23.24
CA PHE A 598 -20.68 4.48 24.22
C PHE A 598 -19.46 3.93 23.52
N ARG A 599 -18.27 4.29 24.00
CA ARG A 599 -17.00 3.83 23.43
C ARG A 599 -16.22 3.08 24.50
N ASP A 600 -15.94 1.82 24.22
CA ASP A 600 -14.99 1.04 25.02
C ASP A 600 -13.61 1.69 24.97
N PHE A 601 -12.84 1.51 26.04
CA PHE A 601 -11.56 2.16 26.25
C PHE A 601 -10.59 1.89 25.09
N ALA A 602 -10.05 2.95 24.51
CA ALA A 602 -9.19 2.90 23.33
C ALA A 602 -8.18 4.08 23.33
N PRO A 603 -7.14 4.05 22.48
CA PRO A 603 -6.26 5.20 22.25
C PRO A 603 -7.04 6.49 21.93
N ILE A 604 -6.48 7.63 22.33
CA ILE A 604 -7.13 8.95 22.25
C ILE A 604 -7.59 9.28 20.82
N ASP A 605 -6.82 8.91 19.81
CA ASP A 605 -7.15 9.12 18.40
C ASP A 605 -8.38 8.29 17.96
N SER A 606 -8.50 7.02 18.37
CA SER A 606 -9.71 6.20 18.14
C SER A 606 -10.94 6.78 18.85
N LEU A 607 -10.78 7.34 20.05
CA LEU A 607 -11.88 8.01 20.78
C LEU A 607 -12.36 9.25 20.02
N ILE A 608 -11.44 10.09 19.54
CA ILE A 608 -11.74 11.30 18.76
C ILE A 608 -12.40 10.92 17.42
N GLN A 609 -11.95 9.85 16.76
CA GLN A 609 -12.57 9.35 15.53
C GLN A 609 -14.01 8.88 15.76
N THR A 610 -14.28 8.21 16.88
CA THR A 610 -15.64 7.81 17.29
C THR A 610 -16.50 9.04 17.59
N ALA A 611 -15.97 10.04 18.31
CA ALA A 611 -16.67 11.29 18.58
C ALA A 611 -17.02 12.03 17.28
N GLY A 612 -16.21 11.91 16.23
CA GLY A 612 -16.51 12.43 14.89
C GLY A 612 -17.71 11.80 14.17
N ARG A 613 -18.37 10.82 14.78
CA ARG A 613 -19.62 10.18 14.34
C ARG A 613 -20.82 10.56 15.22
N VAL A 614 -20.63 11.39 16.23
CA VAL A 614 -21.69 11.90 17.12
C VAL A 614 -21.85 13.39 16.89
N ASN A 615 -23.08 13.84 16.66
CA ASN A 615 -23.39 15.22 16.29
C ASN A 615 -22.44 15.77 15.21
N ARG A 616 -22.13 14.92 14.22
CA ARG A 616 -21.11 15.15 13.19
C ARG A 616 -21.35 16.46 12.45
N GLU A 617 -22.61 16.75 12.16
CA GLU A 617 -23.05 17.98 11.49
C GLU A 617 -23.24 19.18 12.43
N GLY A 618 -23.15 18.98 13.75
CA GLY A 618 -23.35 20.03 14.76
C GLY A 618 -24.80 20.52 14.87
N ARG A 619 -25.78 19.73 14.41
CA ARG A 619 -27.20 20.14 14.33
C ARG A 619 -28.07 19.69 15.51
N LYS A 620 -27.51 18.91 16.44
CA LYS A 620 -28.27 18.19 17.48
C LYS A 620 -28.10 18.75 18.89
N GLY A 621 -27.53 19.94 19.02
CA GLY A 621 -27.22 20.62 20.29
C GLY A 621 -25.72 20.75 20.51
N GLU A 622 -25.34 21.15 21.72
CA GLU A 622 -23.94 21.29 22.13
C GLU A 622 -23.52 20.20 23.13
N TYR A 623 -22.28 19.75 23.01
CA TYR A 623 -21.60 18.82 23.90
C TYR A 623 -22.38 17.53 24.14
N LEU A 624 -22.80 16.89 23.04
CA LEU A 624 -23.46 15.59 23.11
C LEU A 624 -22.49 14.53 23.66
N PRO A 625 -22.96 13.62 24.52
CA PRO A 625 -22.08 12.77 25.30
C PRO A 625 -21.50 11.61 24.48
N VAL A 626 -20.20 11.41 24.64
CA VAL A 626 -19.48 10.19 24.28
C VAL A 626 -18.99 9.57 25.59
N TYR A 627 -19.71 8.55 26.06
CA TYR A 627 -19.40 7.86 27.31
C TYR A 627 -18.23 6.91 27.09
N ILE A 628 -17.14 7.14 27.81
CA ILE A 628 -15.96 6.27 27.77
C ILE A 628 -16.07 5.26 28.89
N VAL A 629 -16.18 3.99 28.51
CA VAL A 629 -16.34 2.85 29.43
C VAL A 629 -15.16 1.90 29.29
N GLN A 630 -14.92 1.06 30.31
CA GLN A 630 -13.98 -0.05 30.20
C GLN A 630 -14.74 -1.36 30.34
N LEU A 631 -14.99 -2.02 29.20
CA LEU A 631 -15.66 -3.33 29.15
C LEU A 631 -14.61 -4.43 29.36
N GLU A 632 -14.70 -5.10 30.51
CA GLU A 632 -13.79 -6.16 30.95
C GLU A 632 -12.30 -5.85 30.69
N SER A 633 -11.48 -6.89 30.47
CA SER A 633 -10.05 -6.73 30.20
C SER A 633 -9.70 -6.75 28.71
N ASP A 634 -10.64 -7.07 27.81
CA ASP A 634 -10.37 -7.44 26.41
C ASP A 634 -9.59 -6.39 25.58
N ASN A 635 -9.52 -5.14 26.03
CA ASN A 635 -8.72 -4.10 25.42
C ASN A 635 -7.22 -4.44 25.32
N HIS A 636 -6.67 -5.31 26.19
CA HIS A 636 -5.26 -5.72 26.11
C HIS A 636 -4.95 -6.59 24.90
N TYR A 637 -5.96 -7.21 24.28
CA TYR A 637 -5.79 -8.00 23.05
C TYR A 637 -5.65 -7.12 21.80
N VAL A 638 -6.00 -5.83 21.91
CA VAL A 638 -6.08 -4.91 20.78
C VAL A 638 -5.07 -3.77 20.90
N TYR A 639 -4.83 -3.27 22.11
CA TYR A 639 -3.96 -2.12 22.35
C TYR A 639 -2.84 -2.46 23.35
N GLU A 640 -1.62 -2.06 23.01
CA GLU A 640 -0.44 -2.25 23.87
C GLU A 640 -0.61 -1.55 25.23
N LEU A 641 0.01 -2.12 26.27
CA LEU A 641 -0.03 -1.63 27.67
C LEU A 641 0.27 -0.13 27.80
N THR A 642 1.25 0.35 27.05
CA THR A 642 1.75 1.73 27.09
C THR A 642 0.71 2.74 26.60
N HIS A 643 -0.01 2.44 25.51
CA HIS A 643 -1.15 3.24 25.04
C HIS A 643 -2.21 3.37 26.14
N ARG A 644 -2.51 2.25 26.79
CA ARG A 644 -3.54 2.19 27.82
C ARG A 644 -3.17 3.06 29.03
N HIS A 645 -1.91 3.05 29.46
CA HIS A 645 -1.48 3.92 30.57
C HIS A 645 -1.56 5.41 30.22
N SER A 646 -1.10 5.81 29.04
CA SER A 646 -1.18 7.22 28.61
C SER A 646 -2.62 7.70 28.48
N THR A 647 -3.48 6.94 27.79
CA THR A 647 -4.90 7.30 27.63
C THR A 647 -5.62 7.34 28.97
N MET A 648 -5.41 6.35 29.85
CA MET A 648 -6.03 6.32 31.17
C MET A 648 -5.65 7.56 32.00
N LYS A 649 -4.36 7.90 32.04
CA LYS A 649 -3.87 9.09 32.74
C LYS A 649 -4.55 10.36 32.24
N LEU A 650 -4.68 10.52 30.92
CA LEU A 650 -5.29 11.70 30.31
C LEU A 650 -6.81 11.78 30.56
N LEU A 651 -7.52 10.66 30.46
CA LEU A 651 -8.97 10.61 30.66
C LEU A 651 -9.41 10.64 32.13
N GLN A 652 -8.51 10.35 33.08
CA GLN A 652 -8.80 10.47 34.52
C GLN A 652 -8.49 11.86 35.07
N ALA A 653 -7.82 12.71 34.31
CA ALA A 653 -7.50 14.08 34.72
C ALA A 653 -8.73 14.99 34.86
N ALA A 654 -9.84 14.66 34.18
CA ALA A 654 -11.12 15.36 34.28
C ALA A 654 -12.28 14.38 34.07
N ASP A 655 -13.42 14.63 34.71
CA ASP A 655 -14.63 13.80 34.51
C ASP A 655 -15.28 14.04 33.14
N GLU A 656 -15.20 15.27 32.64
CA GLU A 656 -15.64 15.66 31.30
C GLU A 656 -14.54 16.40 30.54
N ILE A 657 -14.35 16.03 29.27
CA ILE A 657 -13.44 16.73 28.35
C ILE A 657 -14.26 17.18 27.14
N LYS A 658 -14.31 18.49 26.90
CA LYS A 658 -15.10 19.06 25.80
C LYS A 658 -14.31 19.04 24.49
N GLU A 659 -15.02 18.97 23.37
CA GLU A 659 -14.39 18.90 22.03
C GLU A 659 -13.33 19.98 21.72
N PRO A 660 -13.43 21.24 22.17
CA PRO A 660 -12.36 22.24 22.00
C PRO A 660 -10.99 21.77 22.53
N GLN A 661 -10.97 20.85 23.49
CA GLN A 661 -9.76 20.33 24.12
C GLN A 661 -9.19 19.09 23.41
N TYR A 662 -9.90 18.50 22.45
CA TYR A 662 -9.48 17.25 21.81
C TYR A 662 -8.15 17.37 21.06
N GLY A 663 -7.89 18.50 20.40
CA GLY A 663 -6.63 18.73 19.69
C GLY A 663 -5.43 18.69 20.65
N ARG A 664 -5.53 19.41 21.77
CA ARG A 664 -4.52 19.39 22.84
C ARG A 664 -4.36 18.01 23.47
N LEU A 665 -5.48 17.32 23.72
CA LEU A 665 -5.48 15.97 24.26
C LEU A 665 -4.69 14.99 23.37
N ALA A 666 -4.85 15.10 22.05
CA ALA A 666 -4.11 14.30 21.08
C ALA A 666 -2.61 14.65 21.04
N ASP A 667 -2.27 15.94 21.10
CA ASP A 667 -0.85 16.37 21.13
C ASP A 667 -0.14 15.91 22.40
N GLU A 668 -0.80 16.01 23.57
CA GLU A 668 -0.29 15.49 24.84
C GLU A 668 -0.10 13.96 24.80
N TYR A 669 -1.04 13.24 24.19
CA TYR A 669 -0.94 11.79 23.98
C TYR A 669 0.30 11.42 23.16
N TYR A 670 0.55 12.07 22.02
CA TYR A 670 1.73 11.79 21.20
C TYR A 670 3.04 12.30 21.82
N THR A 671 2.99 13.35 22.63
CA THR A 671 4.16 13.80 23.40
C THR A 671 4.55 12.77 24.45
N LEU A 672 3.58 12.17 25.14
CA LEU A 672 3.82 11.05 26.06
C LEU A 672 4.35 9.81 25.33
N ALA A 673 3.88 9.55 24.10
CA ALA A 673 4.41 8.47 23.26
C ALA A 673 5.88 8.72 22.88
N LEU A 674 6.20 9.92 22.39
CA LEU A 674 7.55 10.30 22.01
C LEU A 674 8.54 10.22 23.18
N ALA A 675 8.09 10.62 24.38
CA ALA A 675 8.89 10.54 25.60
C ALA A 675 9.27 9.11 26.03
N ARG A 676 8.52 8.08 25.57
CA ARG A 676 8.88 6.67 25.82
C ARG A 676 10.06 6.20 24.96
N GLY A 677 10.42 6.96 23.91
CA GLY A 677 11.55 6.68 23.04
C GLY A 677 11.20 5.78 21.85
N ILE A 678 12.24 5.19 21.26
CA ILE A 678 12.13 4.37 20.03
C ILE A 678 11.82 2.92 20.42
N SER A 679 10.85 2.31 19.74
CA SER A 679 10.57 0.87 19.86
C SER A 679 11.75 0.01 19.36
N ASP A 680 11.98 -1.13 20.00
CA ASP A 680 13.07 -2.03 19.59
C ASP A 680 12.85 -2.59 18.19
N ARG A 681 11.59 -2.86 17.81
CA ARG A 681 11.25 -3.30 16.45
C ARG A 681 11.67 -2.29 15.38
N SER A 682 11.44 -0.99 15.60
CA SER A 682 11.90 0.04 14.66
C SER A 682 13.42 0.15 14.62
N LYS A 683 14.10 0.07 15.78
CA LYS A 683 15.56 0.09 15.85
C LYS A 683 16.17 -1.08 15.07
N GLU A 684 15.67 -2.30 15.30
CA GLU A 684 16.19 -3.51 14.65
C GLU A 684 15.96 -3.47 13.14
N LEU A 685 14.77 -3.08 12.67
CA LEU A 685 14.50 -2.98 11.23
C LEU A 685 15.38 -1.92 10.55
N TRP A 686 15.67 -0.81 11.24
CA TRP A 686 16.58 0.21 10.74
C TRP A 686 18.03 -0.30 10.72
N GLN A 687 18.57 -0.72 11.87
CA GLN A 687 19.98 -1.08 12.03
C GLN A 687 20.32 -2.40 11.33
N GLU A 688 19.55 -3.46 11.57
CA GLU A 688 19.84 -4.75 10.96
C GLU A 688 19.31 -4.85 9.53
N GLY A 689 18.14 -4.27 9.25
CA GLY A 689 17.50 -4.35 7.94
C GLY A 689 18.05 -3.34 6.93
N ILE A 690 17.85 -2.05 7.18
CA ILE A 690 18.19 -0.96 6.24
C ILE A 690 19.70 -0.74 6.18
N MET A 691 20.36 -0.48 7.32
CA MET A 691 21.78 -0.11 7.34
C MET A 691 22.70 -1.23 6.81
N LYS A 692 22.35 -2.51 7.06
CA LYS A 692 23.13 -3.68 6.62
C LYS A 692 22.63 -4.36 5.33
N LEU A 693 21.61 -3.81 4.66
CA LEU A 693 20.98 -4.41 3.47
C LEU A 693 20.43 -5.84 3.73
N ASN A 694 19.97 -6.13 4.94
CA ASN A 694 19.39 -7.43 5.28
C ASN A 694 17.91 -7.48 4.92
N PHE A 695 17.63 -7.81 3.65
CA PHE A 695 16.27 -7.92 3.13
C PHE A 695 15.43 -9.03 3.78
N GLU A 696 16.07 -10.02 4.43
CA GLU A 696 15.35 -11.06 5.18
C GLU A 696 14.79 -10.51 6.48
N LYS A 697 15.57 -9.71 7.20
CA LYS A 697 15.10 -8.96 8.38
C LYS A 697 13.94 -8.03 8.02
N LEU A 698 13.99 -7.39 6.84
CA LEU A 698 12.90 -6.53 6.37
C LEU A 698 11.58 -7.26 6.11
N LYS A 699 11.56 -8.60 5.97
CA LYS A 699 10.30 -9.37 5.86
C LYS A 699 9.46 -9.33 7.15
N GLU A 700 10.08 -8.99 8.28
CA GLU A 700 9.39 -8.79 9.56
C GLU A 700 8.56 -7.49 9.60
N PHE A 701 8.78 -6.57 8.64
CA PHE A 701 7.94 -5.39 8.49
C PHE A 701 6.57 -5.77 7.95
N GLN A 702 5.55 -5.70 8.80
CA GLN A 702 4.17 -5.96 8.45
C GLN A 702 3.27 -4.93 9.13
N LEU A 703 2.68 -4.02 8.36
CA LEU A 703 1.73 -3.04 8.90
C LEU A 703 0.47 -3.69 9.47
N ILE A 704 0.02 -4.78 8.86
CA ILE A 704 -1.05 -5.62 9.37
C ILE A 704 -0.40 -6.85 9.99
N GLN A 705 -0.40 -6.92 11.32
CA GLN A 705 0.10 -8.09 12.05
C GLN A 705 -0.80 -9.31 11.81
N ASN A 706 -0.25 -10.50 12.03
CA ASN A 706 -0.98 -11.76 12.07
C ASN A 706 -1.73 -12.09 10.78
N THR A 707 -1.27 -11.58 9.62
CA THR A 707 -1.90 -11.90 8.33
C THR A 707 -1.89 -13.41 8.04
N GLY A 708 -0.89 -14.15 8.54
CA GLY A 708 -0.83 -15.62 8.46
C GLY A 708 -1.77 -16.36 9.43
N GLU A 709 -2.37 -15.66 10.39
CA GLU A 709 -3.37 -16.21 11.32
C GLU A 709 -4.79 -15.94 10.84
N VAL A 710 -4.97 -15.36 9.65
CA VAL A 710 -6.28 -15.02 9.10
C VAL A 710 -6.42 -15.72 7.74
N VAL A 711 -7.57 -16.32 7.51
CA VAL A 711 -7.89 -17.01 6.27
C VAL A 711 -9.14 -16.44 5.64
N ASP A 712 -9.18 -16.52 4.31
CA ASP A 712 -10.30 -16.05 3.51
C ASP A 712 -11.37 -17.16 3.47
N VAL A 713 -12.57 -16.85 3.96
CA VAL A 713 -13.74 -17.74 3.94
C VAL A 713 -14.74 -17.17 2.93
N PHE A 714 -14.95 -17.88 1.82
CA PHE A 714 -15.90 -17.52 0.78
C PHE A 714 -17.31 -18.02 1.14
N VAL A 715 -18.27 -17.10 1.23
CA VAL A 715 -19.67 -17.40 1.54
C VAL A 715 -20.48 -17.40 0.24
N GLU A 716 -20.96 -18.57 -0.17
CA GLU A 716 -21.78 -18.68 -1.37
C GLU A 716 -23.26 -18.47 -1.04
N ASP A 717 -23.66 -17.21 -0.91
CA ASP A 717 -24.99 -16.83 -0.39
C ASP A 717 -26.05 -16.53 -1.47
N CYS A 718 -25.64 -16.38 -2.73
CA CYS A 718 -26.52 -15.97 -3.82
C CYS A 718 -26.01 -16.41 -5.20
N LEU A 719 -26.87 -16.30 -6.22
CA LEU A 719 -26.54 -16.67 -7.60
C LEU A 719 -25.28 -15.96 -8.13
N LYS A 720 -25.08 -14.69 -7.76
CA LYS A 720 -23.88 -13.93 -8.17
C LYS A 720 -22.61 -14.54 -7.57
N ALA A 721 -22.63 -14.94 -6.31
CA ALA A 721 -21.52 -15.61 -5.65
C ALA A 721 -21.21 -16.95 -6.35
N THR A 722 -22.24 -17.74 -6.65
CA THR A 722 -22.11 -19.00 -7.40
C THR A 722 -21.46 -18.79 -8.77
N GLN A 723 -21.92 -17.81 -9.55
CA GLN A 723 -21.37 -17.51 -10.87
C GLN A 723 -19.88 -17.11 -10.80
N LEU A 724 -19.50 -16.29 -9.83
CA LEU A 724 -18.11 -15.89 -9.61
C LEU A 724 -17.24 -17.07 -9.18
N ALA A 725 -17.73 -17.93 -8.29
CA ALA A 725 -17.03 -19.13 -7.84
C ALA A 725 -16.80 -20.11 -9.00
N ASN A 726 -17.80 -20.31 -9.87
CA ASN A 726 -17.67 -21.16 -11.06
C ASN A 726 -16.60 -20.63 -12.01
N ALA A 727 -16.59 -19.32 -12.27
CA ALA A 727 -15.59 -18.71 -13.13
C ALA A 727 -14.18 -18.76 -12.51
N TYR A 728 -14.06 -18.62 -11.19
CA TYR A 728 -12.80 -18.78 -10.46
C TYR A 728 -12.27 -20.22 -10.55
N GLU A 729 -13.14 -21.21 -10.33
CA GLU A 729 -12.82 -22.64 -10.45
C GLU A 729 -12.37 -23.01 -11.87
N GLU A 730 -13.15 -22.58 -12.87
CA GLU A 730 -12.87 -22.78 -14.28
C GLU A 730 -11.46 -22.26 -14.65
N LEU A 731 -11.14 -21.04 -14.21
CA LEU A 731 -9.80 -20.47 -14.41
C LEU A 731 -8.70 -21.21 -13.65
N LEU A 732 -8.96 -21.83 -12.50
CA LEU A 732 -7.94 -22.59 -11.76
C LEU A 732 -7.69 -23.97 -12.38
N ARG A 733 -8.75 -24.65 -12.83
CA ARG A 733 -8.70 -26.03 -13.34
C ARG A 733 -7.92 -26.12 -14.65
N TYR A 734 -8.18 -25.23 -15.59
CA TYR A 734 -7.59 -25.34 -16.93
C TYR A 734 -6.24 -24.62 -17.01
N LYS A 735 -5.16 -25.37 -17.28
CA LYS A 735 -3.84 -24.78 -17.59
C LYS A 735 -3.83 -24.06 -18.94
N GLU A 736 -4.63 -24.56 -19.88
CA GLU A 736 -4.84 -24.05 -21.22
C GLU A 736 -6.36 -23.86 -21.37
N TYR A 737 -6.83 -22.62 -21.34
CA TYR A 737 -8.26 -22.29 -21.43
C TYR A 737 -8.54 -21.73 -22.83
N ASP A 738 -9.43 -22.39 -23.58
CA ASP A 738 -9.88 -21.99 -24.91
C ASP A 738 -11.21 -21.23 -24.79
N LEU A 739 -11.24 -20.00 -25.31
CA LEU A 739 -12.37 -19.08 -25.23
C LEU A 739 -13.51 -19.39 -26.21
N SER A 740 -13.34 -20.38 -27.10
CA SER A 740 -14.33 -20.73 -28.15
C SER A 740 -15.67 -21.27 -27.62
N CYS A 741 -15.78 -21.59 -26.33
CA CYS A 741 -17.07 -21.92 -25.69
C CYS A 741 -17.79 -20.65 -25.20
N GLU A 742 -18.68 -20.10 -26.03
CA GLU A 742 -19.56 -18.96 -25.67
C GLU A 742 -20.43 -19.21 -24.41
N SER A 743 -20.48 -20.45 -23.90
CA SER A 743 -21.27 -20.89 -22.75
C SER A 743 -20.52 -20.94 -21.39
N GLY A 744 -19.23 -20.59 -21.34
CA GLY A 744 -18.40 -20.67 -20.12
C GLY A 744 -18.85 -19.76 -18.96
N ALA A 745 -18.46 -20.06 -17.72
CA ALA A 745 -18.88 -19.28 -16.55
C ALA A 745 -18.29 -17.85 -16.56
N LEU A 746 -17.13 -17.68 -17.19
CA LEU A 746 -16.44 -16.40 -17.41
C LEU A 746 -17.29 -15.33 -18.12
N SER A 747 -18.03 -15.70 -19.17
CA SER A 747 -18.83 -14.74 -19.96
C SER A 747 -20.02 -14.16 -19.18
N LYS A 748 -20.41 -14.80 -18.07
CA LYS A 748 -21.49 -14.35 -17.18
C LYS A 748 -21.04 -13.31 -16.16
N VAL A 749 -19.73 -13.15 -15.92
CA VAL A 749 -19.20 -12.33 -14.83
C VAL A 749 -18.19 -11.26 -15.26
N ILE A 750 -17.67 -11.34 -16.49
CA ILE A 750 -16.76 -10.36 -17.08
C ILE A 750 -17.38 -9.80 -18.36
N ASP A 751 -17.28 -8.48 -18.54
CA ASP A 751 -17.79 -7.80 -19.73
C ASP A 751 -17.06 -8.28 -20.99
N LYS A 752 -17.79 -8.43 -22.10
CA LYS A 752 -17.25 -8.95 -23.37
C LYS A 752 -16.05 -8.15 -23.89
N GLY A 753 -15.98 -6.84 -23.61
CA GLY A 753 -14.84 -5.99 -24.02
C GLY A 753 -13.57 -6.16 -23.18
N VAL A 754 -13.64 -6.84 -22.03
CA VAL A 754 -12.49 -7.15 -21.18
C VAL A 754 -11.88 -8.50 -21.55
N ILE A 755 -12.69 -9.43 -22.07
CA ILE A 755 -12.17 -10.68 -22.61
C ILE A 755 -11.61 -10.35 -24.01
N PRO A 756 -10.30 -10.51 -24.25
CA PRO A 756 -9.76 -10.21 -25.57
C PRO A 756 -10.49 -11.06 -26.63
N ASN A 757 -10.75 -10.47 -27.80
CA ASN A 757 -11.35 -11.16 -28.96
C ASN A 757 -10.39 -12.27 -29.42
N CYS A 758 -10.39 -13.40 -28.72
CA CYS A 758 -9.43 -14.47 -28.93
C CYS A 758 -10.16 -15.72 -29.44
N ASN A 759 -10.05 -15.93 -30.74
CA ASN A 759 -10.03 -17.28 -31.29
C ASN A 759 -8.71 -17.94 -30.84
N GLY A 760 -8.61 -18.42 -29.58
CA GLY A 760 -7.39 -19.09 -29.08
C GLY A 760 -7.23 -19.17 -27.55
N LYS A 761 -6.10 -19.79 -27.13
CA LYS A 761 -5.71 -20.03 -25.72
C LYS A 761 -5.29 -18.74 -25.01
N LEU A 762 -5.70 -18.57 -23.75
CA LEU A 762 -5.19 -17.52 -22.87
C LEU A 762 -3.72 -17.73 -22.50
N SER A 763 -2.90 -16.67 -22.59
CA SER A 763 -1.55 -16.68 -22.02
C SER A 763 -1.56 -16.75 -20.49
N VAL A 764 -0.42 -17.12 -19.91
CA VAL A 764 -0.23 -17.15 -18.44
C VAL A 764 -0.49 -15.78 -17.80
N PHE A 765 -0.13 -14.68 -18.48
CA PHE A 765 -0.30 -13.32 -17.97
C PHE A 765 -1.76 -12.87 -18.02
N GLU A 766 -2.45 -13.09 -19.13
CA GLU A 766 -3.88 -12.79 -19.27
C GLU A 766 -4.71 -13.59 -18.27
N ARG A 767 -4.46 -14.91 -18.16
CA ARG A 767 -5.14 -15.76 -17.17
C ARG A 767 -4.94 -15.24 -15.75
N LYS A 768 -3.72 -14.85 -15.39
CA LYS A 768 -3.41 -14.28 -14.07
C LYS A 768 -4.12 -12.95 -13.84
N ALA A 769 -4.27 -12.14 -14.88
CA ALA A 769 -4.96 -10.86 -14.79
C ALA A 769 -6.48 -11.06 -14.61
N ILE A 770 -7.09 -11.91 -15.44
CA ILE A 770 -8.51 -12.28 -15.32
C ILE A 770 -8.78 -12.90 -13.94
N LEU A 771 -7.92 -13.79 -13.44
CA LEU A 771 -8.06 -14.39 -12.11
C LEU A 771 -8.11 -13.34 -11.00
N ARG A 772 -7.33 -12.26 -11.12
CA ARG A 772 -7.38 -11.16 -10.15
C ARG A 772 -8.64 -10.33 -10.24
N LEU A 773 -9.16 -10.10 -11.45
CA LEU A 773 -10.45 -9.42 -11.60
C LEU A 773 -11.57 -10.22 -10.94
N ILE A 774 -11.57 -11.53 -11.15
CA ILE A 774 -12.55 -12.40 -10.48
C ILE A 774 -12.36 -12.35 -8.97
N LEU A 775 -11.13 -12.48 -8.46
CA LEU A 775 -10.86 -12.36 -7.02
C LEU A 775 -11.31 -11.02 -6.42
N ALA A 776 -11.13 -9.92 -7.13
CA ALA A 776 -11.62 -8.60 -6.71
C ALA A 776 -13.16 -8.62 -6.55
N LYS A 777 -13.89 -9.21 -7.49
CA LYS A 777 -15.35 -9.35 -7.41
C LYS A 777 -15.81 -10.37 -6.37
N VAL A 778 -15.10 -11.50 -6.22
CA VAL A 778 -15.35 -12.53 -5.20
C VAL A 778 -15.17 -11.96 -3.79
N SER A 779 -14.28 -10.97 -3.63
CA SER A 779 -13.97 -10.41 -2.31
C SER A 779 -15.16 -9.82 -1.57
N ASP A 780 -16.20 -9.38 -2.28
CA ASP A 780 -17.46 -8.92 -1.68
C ASP A 780 -18.19 -9.99 -0.86
N PHE A 781 -17.85 -11.26 -1.09
CA PHE A 781 -18.39 -12.46 -0.47
C PHE A 781 -17.36 -13.19 0.41
N ILE A 782 -16.16 -12.61 0.60
CA ILE A 782 -15.11 -13.18 1.45
C ILE A 782 -15.12 -12.50 2.80
N ILE A 783 -14.99 -13.31 3.85
CA ILE A 783 -14.79 -12.87 5.22
C ILE A 783 -13.44 -13.37 5.70
N GLN A 784 -12.75 -12.50 6.42
CA GLN A 784 -11.44 -12.79 6.96
C GLN A 784 -11.57 -13.24 8.40
N VAL A 785 -11.34 -14.54 8.63
CA VAL A 785 -11.53 -15.19 9.92
C VAL A 785 -10.19 -15.62 10.49
N ARG A 786 -9.96 -15.40 11.79
CA ARG A 786 -8.76 -15.90 12.46
C ARG A 786 -8.78 -17.43 12.51
N VAL A 787 -7.67 -18.08 12.18
CA VAL A 787 -7.51 -19.54 12.19
C VAL A 787 -7.88 -20.14 13.54
N SER A 788 -7.57 -19.46 14.66
CA SER A 788 -7.99 -19.90 15.99
C SER A 788 -9.51 -20.01 16.14
N ARG A 789 -10.27 -19.12 15.51
CA ARG A 789 -11.76 -19.11 15.52
C ARG A 789 -12.37 -20.11 14.55
N LEU A 790 -11.59 -20.66 13.62
CA LEU A 790 -12.05 -21.76 12.77
C LEU A 790 -12.01 -23.11 13.49
N LYS A 791 -11.15 -23.30 14.50
CA LYS A 791 -10.97 -24.60 15.15
C LYS A 791 -12.28 -25.20 15.69
N GLU A 792 -13.18 -24.34 16.12
CA GLU A 792 -14.45 -24.73 16.75
C GLU A 792 -15.58 -24.89 15.72
N ASN A 793 -15.51 -24.25 14.56
CA ASN A 793 -16.50 -24.35 13.49
C ASN A 793 -15.86 -24.11 12.11
N ARG A 794 -15.11 -25.10 11.59
CA ARG A 794 -14.28 -24.96 10.37
C ARG A 794 -15.10 -25.27 9.12
N PRO A 795 -15.31 -24.32 8.19
CA PRO A 795 -15.92 -24.64 6.90
C PRO A 795 -15.03 -25.57 6.07
N VAL A 796 -15.61 -26.17 5.02
CA VAL A 796 -14.85 -27.02 4.09
C VAL A 796 -13.84 -26.20 3.29
N GLU A 797 -12.74 -26.83 2.87
CA GLU A 797 -11.77 -26.19 1.98
C GLU A 797 -12.39 -25.97 0.60
N PHE A 798 -12.07 -24.85 -0.08
CA PHE A 798 -12.63 -24.54 -1.39
C PHE A 798 -12.34 -25.64 -2.43
N ARG A 799 -11.28 -26.43 -2.22
CA ARG A 799 -10.97 -27.61 -3.05
C ARG A 799 -12.15 -28.60 -3.17
N VAL A 800 -13.01 -28.71 -2.15
CA VAL A 800 -14.18 -29.60 -2.18
C VAL A 800 -15.19 -29.21 -3.26
N ARG A 801 -15.25 -27.93 -3.66
CA ARG A 801 -16.20 -27.45 -4.68
C ARG A 801 -15.95 -28.05 -6.07
N GLY A 802 -14.68 -28.24 -6.45
CA GLY A 802 -14.32 -28.56 -7.82
C GLY A 802 -12.92 -29.16 -8.01
N ASP A 803 -12.31 -29.70 -6.96
CA ASP A 803 -10.95 -30.25 -6.95
C ASP A 803 -9.90 -29.28 -7.51
N VAL A 804 -10.03 -27.99 -7.17
CA VAL A 804 -9.04 -26.94 -7.50
C VAL A 804 -8.30 -26.50 -6.24
N GLU A 805 -6.99 -26.31 -6.35
CA GLU A 805 -6.20 -25.78 -5.22
C GLU A 805 -6.48 -24.28 -5.02
N SER A 806 -7.04 -23.95 -3.86
CA SER A 806 -7.21 -22.57 -3.39
C SER A 806 -6.94 -22.51 -1.90
N SER A 807 -6.41 -21.36 -1.43
CA SER A 807 -6.17 -21.11 -0.01
C SER A 807 -7.42 -20.69 0.77
N MET A 808 -8.56 -20.58 0.08
CA MET A 808 -9.83 -20.17 0.68
C MET A 808 -10.57 -21.36 1.30
N TYR A 809 -11.32 -21.07 2.35
CA TYR A 809 -12.42 -21.92 2.80
C TYR A 809 -13.71 -21.56 2.06
N TRP A 810 -14.67 -22.47 2.06
CA TRP A 810 -15.95 -22.31 1.38
C TRP A 810 -17.08 -22.70 2.30
N ILE A 811 -18.10 -21.84 2.39
CA ILE A 811 -19.39 -22.13 2.99
C ILE A 811 -20.38 -22.40 1.86
N PRO A 812 -20.82 -23.67 1.68
CA PRO A 812 -21.80 -24.02 0.65
C PRO A 812 -23.16 -23.36 0.90
N PRO A 813 -23.97 -23.12 -0.16
CA PRO A 813 -25.28 -22.48 -0.02
C PRO A 813 -26.20 -23.23 0.95
N GLY A 814 -26.14 -24.56 0.96
CA GLY A 814 -26.95 -25.42 1.83
C GLY A 814 -26.55 -25.41 3.31
N GLN A 815 -25.33 -24.97 3.65
CA GLN A 815 -24.78 -24.99 5.00
C GLN A 815 -24.60 -23.59 5.59
N LYS A 816 -25.08 -22.54 4.91
CA LYS A 816 -24.86 -21.15 5.33
C LYS A 816 -25.21 -20.91 6.81
N LYS A 817 -26.35 -21.41 7.28
CA LYS A 817 -26.84 -21.19 8.65
C LYS A 817 -25.96 -21.83 9.74
N GLU A 818 -25.14 -22.83 9.39
CA GLU A 818 -24.22 -23.49 10.33
C GLU A 818 -22.98 -22.65 10.61
N TYR A 819 -22.51 -21.89 9.61
CA TYR A 819 -21.26 -21.14 9.66
C TYR A 819 -21.44 -19.63 9.66
N TYR A 820 -22.63 -19.14 9.31
CA TYR A 820 -22.89 -17.74 9.04
C TYR A 820 -24.26 -17.29 9.52
N ASP A 821 -24.27 -16.34 10.45
CA ASP A 821 -25.44 -15.61 10.90
C ASP A 821 -25.64 -14.37 10.02
N ASP A 822 -26.86 -14.16 9.52
CA ASP A 822 -27.13 -13.08 8.56
C ASP A 822 -26.99 -11.67 9.15
N GLU A 823 -27.05 -11.52 10.47
CA GLU A 823 -26.93 -10.23 11.16
C GLU A 823 -25.50 -10.00 11.69
N THR A 824 -24.90 -11.02 12.30
CA THR A 824 -23.65 -10.93 13.08
C THR A 824 -22.44 -11.56 12.40
N GLY A 825 -22.66 -12.33 11.33
CA GLY A 825 -21.64 -12.83 10.44
C GLY A 825 -21.11 -14.22 10.81
N PHE A 826 -19.81 -14.44 10.63
CA PHE A 826 -19.21 -15.76 10.84
C PHE A 826 -19.42 -16.27 12.28
N ILE A 827 -19.91 -17.51 12.40
CA ILE A 827 -20.19 -18.21 13.66
C ILE A 827 -18.94 -18.97 14.08
N SER A 828 -18.23 -18.47 15.10
CA SER A 828 -17.00 -19.13 15.57
C SER A 828 -17.25 -20.29 16.54
N GLU A 829 -18.30 -20.21 17.35
CA GLU A 829 -18.64 -21.24 18.35
C GLU A 829 -20.05 -21.76 18.00
N THR A 830 -20.20 -23.03 17.63
CA THR A 830 -21.51 -23.68 17.53
C THR A 830 -21.87 -24.23 18.90
N GLY A 831 -23.08 -23.96 19.39
CA GLY A 831 -23.58 -24.55 20.65
C GLY A 831 -23.73 -26.09 20.59
N GLU A 832 -23.49 -26.69 19.42
CA GLU A 832 -23.42 -28.12 19.20
C GLU A 832 -22.01 -28.47 18.71
N ALA A 833 -21.33 -29.34 19.46
CA ALA A 833 -20.07 -29.93 19.06
C ALA A 833 -20.33 -30.86 17.85
N PHE A 834 -20.03 -30.39 16.64
CA PHE A 834 -19.95 -31.28 15.50
C PHE A 834 -18.63 -32.06 15.59
N ILE A 835 -18.74 -33.28 16.12
CA ILE A 835 -17.76 -34.34 15.94
C ILE A 835 -17.85 -34.78 14.48
N LEU A 836 -16.79 -34.54 13.70
CA LEU A 836 -16.40 -35.41 12.59
C LEU A 836 -14.89 -35.56 12.57
#